data_AF-B4KFF1-F1
#
_entry.id   AF-B4KFF1-F1
#
_cell.length_a   1.000
_cell.length_b   1.000
_cell.length_c   1.000
_cell.angle_alpha   90.00
_cell.angle_beta   90.00
_cell.angle_gamma   90.00
#
_symmetry.space_group_name_H-M   'P 1'
#
loop_
_entity.id
_entity.type
_entity.pdbx_description
1 polymer ?
#
loop_
_entity_poly.entity_id
_entity_poly.type
_entity_poly.pdbx_seq_one_letter_code
_entity_poly.pdbx_strand_id
1 'polypeptide(L)'
;MHSNQSSPVETEVENYKSKMRILKNGRVFWNLTKGSINTKEASDILVKLMPASYASKISEKPEKSEKPGETGEKKKQQQTLLKYPVLPLNETLDRFMLTVQPLLTPEEFKKQQEITNDFRDNEGDKLQELLEQAGKDSCNWLSERWKKVAYLQYRDPVTVYISPGMTFPMENFKDRNDFINYTAKVIFGLCEFKGIVDAGKIPIVKMGKNELDNSQFGKVFGTCRIPLRIQDEIAFNSCTKHTVIIYKNHFYKLTLYDKDDKVLSAPTIAKQLTKIMDSETERGIPFGIFTTDSRDNWAEAYETLSKDPQNCATMKTIQSALFTVSLDECVKYEPSERMDELILSLIHGGGSKVNSGNRWMDKTIQLVVNPNGNVGFTYEHSPAEGQPIAMMMDYVVKKMGDDKSFGDSGSTNVPEEPQKLKFAETTPCIDQLLFFSSTNIDKLVKNLQVKVLKFQGYGKGYIKSVKLGPDSFVQMALQLAFYKLHKVPAAQYESAHLRIFANGRTETIRSCSNESVAFCKAMTSGKASIEERAQALRAAVGGHQAYTRLALQGRGVDRHLLGLKLMALENNLPVPAFFSSLGYTKSMHFRVSTSQVASIYEAFMGYGPATEDGYACCYNPRECDVIVAISCWASNSETDPKKFAASITKAFMEMKDVLDNEPKKSKL
;
A
#
# COMPACT_ATOMS: atom_id res chain seq x y z
N MET A 1 -55.33 -1.09 13.90
CA MET A 1 -56.06 0.17 13.63
C MET A 1 -55.07 1.14 13.00
N HIS A 2 -55.22 1.64 11.78
CA HIS A 2 -56.27 1.41 10.78
C HIS A 2 -55.67 1.51 9.36
N SER A 3 -56.09 0.61 8.46
CA SER A 3 -56.38 0.76 7.01
C SER A 3 -55.46 1.63 6.12
N ASN A 4 -55.03 1.16 4.92
CA ASN A 4 -55.83 0.97 3.70
C ASN A 4 -56.58 2.27 3.27
N GLN A 5 -56.70 2.68 2.00
CA GLN A 5 -56.40 2.02 0.72
C GLN A 5 -56.39 3.03 -0.47
N SER A 6 -55.54 2.80 -1.48
CA SER A 6 -55.75 2.90 -2.94
C SER A 6 -56.52 4.05 -3.65
N SER A 7 -55.82 4.70 -4.60
CA SER A 7 -56.26 5.06 -5.99
C SER A 7 -57.41 6.09 -6.15
N PRO A 8 -57.88 6.50 -7.38
CA PRO A 8 -57.43 6.27 -8.78
C PRO A 8 -57.26 7.59 -9.64
N VAL A 9 -56.48 7.64 -10.75
CA VAL A 9 -56.85 7.62 -12.22
C VAL A 9 -57.05 9.01 -12.93
N GLU A 10 -56.95 9.00 -14.28
CA GLU A 10 -57.18 10.05 -15.32
C GLU A 10 -56.09 11.15 -15.47
N THR A 11 -55.36 11.34 -16.59
CA THR A 11 -55.71 11.73 -18.00
C THR A 11 -56.42 13.11 -18.07
N GLU A 12 -56.00 14.10 -18.86
CA GLU A 12 -55.77 14.16 -20.33
C GLU A 12 -54.92 15.42 -20.71
N VAL A 13 -54.00 15.40 -21.69
CA VAL A 13 -54.12 15.90 -23.10
C VAL A 13 -53.84 17.42 -23.33
N GLU A 14 -53.01 17.69 -24.37
CA GLU A 14 -52.88 18.93 -25.19
C GLU A 14 -52.01 20.14 -24.73
N ASN A 15 -51.37 20.98 -25.58
CA ASN A 15 -51.20 20.95 -27.06
C ASN A 15 -49.95 21.73 -27.59
N TYR A 16 -49.51 21.35 -28.81
CA TYR A 16 -48.94 22.18 -29.92
C TYR A 16 -47.52 22.82 -29.99
N LYS A 17 -46.83 22.41 -31.08
CA LYS A 17 -46.06 23.19 -32.11
C LYS A 17 -44.76 23.89 -31.66
N SER A 18 -43.67 23.96 -32.44
CA SER A 18 -43.19 23.33 -33.70
C SER A 18 -41.67 23.69 -33.86
N LYS A 19 -40.87 23.41 -34.90
CA LYS A 19 -41.04 22.91 -36.30
C LYS A 19 -39.67 22.39 -36.82
N MET A 20 -39.63 21.44 -37.77
CA MET A 20 -38.38 21.00 -38.42
C MET A 20 -37.76 22.04 -39.37
N ARG A 21 -36.43 21.94 -39.61
CA ARG A 21 -35.84 22.07 -40.96
C ARG A 21 -34.66 21.10 -41.17
N ILE A 22 -34.60 20.51 -42.37
CA ILE A 22 -33.51 19.65 -42.89
C ILE A 22 -33.04 20.26 -44.21
N LEU A 23 -31.72 20.35 -44.42
CA LEU A 23 -31.04 20.31 -45.73
C LEU A 23 -29.70 19.58 -45.48
N LYS A 24 -29.44 18.38 -46.03
CA LYS A 24 -29.06 18.08 -47.42
C LYS A 24 -27.93 18.97 -47.96
N ASN A 25 -26.72 18.41 -48.02
CA ASN A 25 -25.80 18.51 -49.16
C ASN A 25 -24.70 17.45 -49.03
N GLY A 26 -24.68 16.48 -49.95
CA GLY A 26 -23.70 15.38 -49.92
C GLY A 26 -22.41 15.76 -50.65
N ARG A 27 -21.28 15.69 -49.95
CA ARG A 27 -19.95 15.45 -50.51
C ARG A 27 -19.18 14.53 -49.58
N VAL A 28 -18.60 13.46 -50.12
CA VAL A 28 -17.69 12.55 -49.43
C VAL A 28 -16.26 13.01 -49.72
N PHE A 29 -15.40 13.09 -48.70
CA PHE A 29 -13.95 12.92 -48.86
C PHE A 29 -13.34 12.40 -47.54
N TRP A 30 -12.21 11.68 -47.64
CA TRP A 30 -11.72 10.72 -46.64
C TRP A 30 -10.57 11.23 -45.74
N ASN A 31 -10.31 10.46 -44.65
CA ASN A 31 -9.11 10.42 -43.77
C ASN A 31 -8.89 11.63 -42.83
N LEU A 32 -8.65 11.46 -41.52
CA LEU A 32 -7.65 10.59 -40.87
C LEU A 32 -8.06 10.07 -39.48
N THR A 33 -7.64 8.84 -39.19
CA THR A 33 -7.40 8.18 -37.89
C THR A 33 -7.72 8.94 -36.59
N LYS A 34 -8.73 8.46 -35.84
CA LYS A 34 -8.83 8.64 -34.37
C LYS A 34 -8.42 7.37 -33.63
N GLY A 35 -7.12 7.14 -33.50
CA GLY A 35 -6.57 6.30 -32.45
C GLY A 35 -6.40 7.14 -31.18
N SER A 36 -7.38 7.17 -30.29
CA SER A 36 -7.28 7.92 -29.03
C SER A 36 -8.16 7.29 -27.96
N ILE A 37 -7.53 6.62 -26.99
CA ILE A 37 -8.18 6.23 -25.73
C ILE A 37 -8.74 7.50 -25.09
N ASN A 38 -10.02 7.50 -24.75
CA ASN A 38 -10.71 8.69 -24.26
C ASN A 38 -10.25 9.01 -22.83
N THR A 39 -9.18 9.78 -22.69
CA THR A 39 -8.57 10.06 -21.37
C THR A 39 -9.49 10.74 -20.34
N LYS A 40 -10.64 11.31 -20.75
CA LYS A 40 -11.69 11.75 -19.82
C LYS A 40 -12.35 10.55 -19.11
N GLU A 41 -12.73 9.54 -19.88
CA GLU A 41 -13.38 8.32 -19.38
C GLU A 41 -12.49 7.54 -18.39
N ALA A 42 -11.18 7.48 -18.67
CA ALA A 42 -10.21 6.91 -17.74
C ALA A 42 -10.09 7.70 -16.42
N SER A 43 -10.16 9.03 -16.49
CA SER A 43 -10.20 9.91 -15.30
C SER A 43 -11.49 9.70 -14.49
N ASP A 44 -12.65 9.62 -15.15
CA ASP A 44 -13.94 9.40 -14.50
C ASP A 44 -14.02 8.02 -13.80
N ILE A 45 -13.35 7.01 -14.38
CA ILE A 45 -13.18 5.69 -13.76
C ILE A 45 -12.32 5.79 -12.49
N LEU A 46 -11.19 6.51 -12.53
CA LEU A 46 -10.33 6.69 -11.36
C LEU A 46 -11.02 7.45 -10.22
N VAL A 47 -11.88 8.43 -10.52
CA VAL A 47 -12.70 9.11 -9.50
C VAL A 47 -13.61 8.12 -8.77
N LYS A 48 -14.23 7.17 -9.49
CA LYS A 48 -15.14 6.16 -8.93
C LYS A 48 -14.45 5.09 -8.09
N LEU A 49 -13.12 4.97 -8.18
CA LEU A 49 -12.30 4.02 -7.43
C LEU A 49 -11.74 4.60 -6.12
N MET A 50 -11.96 5.89 -5.85
CA MET A 50 -11.47 6.52 -4.63
C MET A 50 -12.33 6.10 -3.42
N PRO A 51 -11.72 5.57 -2.33
CA PRO A 51 -12.49 5.14 -1.16
C PRO A 51 -13.34 6.24 -0.54
N ALA A 52 -14.39 5.88 0.20
CA ALA A 52 -15.36 6.84 0.74
C ALA A 52 -14.76 7.92 1.70
N SER A 53 -13.58 7.69 2.27
CA SER A 53 -12.79 8.68 3.02
C SER A 53 -12.19 9.81 2.16
N TYR A 54 -12.15 9.62 0.84
CA TYR A 54 -11.58 10.50 -0.17
C TYR A 54 -12.66 11.17 -1.07
N ALA A 55 -13.93 10.84 -0.88
CA ALA A 55 -15.02 11.35 -1.72
C ALA A 55 -15.45 12.77 -1.30
N SER A 56 -14.88 13.80 -1.94
CA SER A 56 -15.35 15.19 -1.85
C SER A 56 -16.24 15.56 -3.05
N LYS A 57 -17.29 16.38 -2.86
CA LYS A 57 -18.13 16.89 -3.95
C LYS A 57 -17.30 17.62 -5.00
N ILE A 58 -17.19 17.06 -6.20
CA ILE A 58 -16.62 17.75 -7.36
C ILE A 58 -17.64 18.81 -7.81
N SER A 59 -17.20 20.06 -7.93
CA SER A 59 -18.03 21.16 -8.43
C SER A 59 -18.08 21.11 -9.95
N GLU A 60 -19.09 20.47 -10.51
CA GLU A 60 -19.40 20.56 -11.95
C GLU A 60 -19.86 21.98 -12.31
N LYS A 61 -18.92 22.83 -12.75
CA LYS A 61 -19.20 23.99 -13.57
C LYS A 61 -18.34 23.93 -14.84
N PRO A 62 -18.94 23.98 -16.04
CA PRO A 62 -18.18 24.00 -17.28
C PRO A 62 -17.54 25.37 -17.48
N GLU A 63 -16.20 25.43 -17.52
CA GLU A 63 -15.48 26.62 -17.99
C GLU A 63 -15.73 26.84 -19.49
N LYS A 64 -15.83 28.12 -19.88
CA LYS A 64 -16.14 28.52 -21.24
C LYS A 64 -14.93 28.35 -22.15
N SER A 65 -15.20 28.03 -23.42
CA SER A 65 -14.20 27.86 -24.47
C SER A 65 -13.46 29.15 -24.81
N GLU A 66 -12.13 29.14 -24.74
CA GLU A 66 -11.26 30.11 -25.41
C GLU A 66 -10.73 29.57 -26.75
N LYS A 67 -10.27 30.48 -27.61
CA LYS A 67 -9.94 30.22 -29.03
C LYS A 67 -8.54 29.60 -29.19
N PRO A 68 -8.28 28.88 -30.30
CA PRO A 68 -7.00 28.21 -30.52
C PRO A 68 -5.94 29.17 -31.07
N GLY A 69 -4.76 29.18 -30.46
CA GLY A 69 -3.60 29.90 -30.98
C GLY A 69 -2.48 30.11 -29.97
N GLU A 70 -1.75 29.05 -29.62
CA GLU A 70 -0.31 29.08 -29.28
C GLU A 70 0.18 27.67 -28.90
N THR A 71 1.42 27.33 -29.25
CA THR A 71 2.08 26.06 -28.91
C THR A 71 2.55 26.05 -27.46
N GLY A 72 1.60 25.94 -26.53
CA GLY A 72 1.87 25.83 -25.11
C GLY A 72 2.27 24.41 -24.69
N GLU A 73 3.39 24.27 -23.99
CA GLU A 73 3.63 23.12 -23.12
C GLU A 73 2.42 22.95 -22.19
N LYS A 74 1.89 21.73 -22.10
CA LYS A 74 0.77 21.44 -21.19
C LYS A 74 1.25 21.58 -19.74
N LYS A 75 1.04 22.76 -19.15
CA LYS A 75 1.25 23.00 -17.72
C LYS A 75 0.54 21.89 -16.94
N LYS A 76 1.32 21.03 -16.27
CA LYS A 76 0.78 20.06 -15.31
C LYS A 76 -0.06 20.83 -14.29
N GLN A 77 -1.26 20.34 -13.99
CA GLN A 77 -2.15 20.99 -13.05
C GLN A 77 -1.48 21.03 -11.66
N GLN A 78 -0.98 22.20 -11.27
CA GLN A 78 -0.14 22.35 -10.09
C GLN A 78 -1.01 22.26 -8.84
N GLN A 79 -0.85 21.16 -8.09
CA GLN A 79 -1.64 20.92 -6.89
C GLN A 79 -1.30 21.94 -5.80
N THR A 80 -2.33 22.44 -5.11
CA THR A 80 -2.18 23.37 -3.99
C THR A 80 -1.99 22.58 -2.70
N LEU A 81 -0.75 22.15 -2.46
CA LEU A 81 -0.35 21.35 -1.31
C LEU A 81 0.21 22.22 -0.18
N LEU A 82 0.05 21.76 1.06
CA LEU A 82 0.62 22.44 2.23
C LEU A 82 2.13 22.15 2.36
N LYS A 83 2.85 23.05 3.04
CA LYS A 83 4.20 22.79 3.55
C LYS A 83 4.12 21.96 4.82
N TYR A 84 4.94 20.91 4.95
CA TYR A 84 4.94 20.08 6.17
C TYR A 84 5.50 20.88 7.35
N PRO A 85 4.73 21.05 8.45
CA PRO A 85 5.12 21.94 9.55
C PRO A 85 6.23 21.33 10.40
N VAL A 86 7.00 22.19 11.06
CA VAL A 86 7.66 21.85 12.33
C VAL A 86 6.69 22.26 13.42
N LEU A 87 6.41 21.36 14.38
CA LEU A 87 5.45 21.63 15.46
C LEU A 87 6.18 22.32 16.61
N PRO A 88 5.49 23.10 17.47
CA PRO A 88 6.06 23.49 18.75
C PRO A 88 6.47 22.26 19.57
N LEU A 89 7.68 22.29 20.16
CA LEU A 89 8.22 21.20 20.98
C LEU A 89 7.23 20.77 22.07
N ASN A 90 6.70 21.74 22.82
CA ASN A 90 5.78 21.49 23.93
C ASN A 90 4.48 20.76 23.51
N GLU A 91 3.89 21.11 22.37
CA GLU A 91 2.71 20.39 21.84
C GLU A 91 3.01 18.90 21.62
N THR A 92 4.24 18.59 21.20
CA THR A 92 4.68 17.23 20.91
C THR A 92 4.99 16.46 22.19
N LEU A 93 5.67 17.09 23.15
CA LEU A 93 6.02 16.46 24.42
C LEU A 93 4.77 16.20 25.30
N ASP A 94 3.82 17.14 25.36
CA ASP A 94 2.56 16.95 26.09
C ASP A 94 1.73 15.82 25.48
N ARG A 95 1.63 15.77 24.14
CA ARG A 95 0.98 14.66 23.42
C ARG A 95 1.72 13.34 23.62
N PHE A 96 3.06 13.35 23.60
CA PHE A 96 3.88 12.16 23.82
C PHE A 96 3.57 11.54 25.18
N MET A 97 3.52 12.34 26.26
CA MET A 97 3.16 11.86 27.59
C MET A 97 1.80 11.15 27.62
N LEU A 98 0.77 11.71 26.97
CA LEU A 98 -0.55 11.06 26.85
C LEU A 98 -0.49 9.71 26.10
N THR A 99 0.36 9.60 25.06
CA THR A 99 0.48 8.35 24.28
C THR A 99 1.30 7.25 24.96
N VAL A 100 2.21 7.59 25.88
CA VAL A 100 3.03 6.59 26.60
C VAL A 100 2.43 6.18 27.93
N GLN A 101 1.58 7.03 28.54
CA GLN A 101 0.85 6.71 29.78
C GLN A 101 0.18 5.31 29.80
N PRO A 102 -0.56 4.86 28.76
CA PRO A 102 -1.20 3.54 28.78
C PRO A 102 -0.22 2.36 28.78
N LEU A 103 1.07 2.58 28.48
CA LEU A 103 2.12 1.55 28.36
C LEU A 103 3.01 1.43 29.61
N LEU A 104 2.79 2.30 30.62
CA LEU A 104 3.67 2.46 31.77
C LEU A 104 2.95 2.20 33.09
N THR A 105 3.68 1.72 34.11
CA THR A 105 3.19 1.76 35.50
C THR A 105 3.17 3.21 36.02
N PRO A 106 2.47 3.52 37.12
CA PRO A 106 2.50 4.86 37.71
C PRO A 106 3.92 5.36 38.05
N GLU A 107 4.79 4.46 38.51
CA GLU A 107 6.18 4.75 38.86
C GLU A 107 7.04 5.00 37.62
N GLU A 108 6.89 4.16 36.59
CA GLU A 108 7.55 4.35 35.29
C GLU A 108 7.10 5.65 34.61
N PHE A 109 5.80 5.97 34.71
CA PHE A 109 5.23 7.19 34.13
C PHE A 109 5.75 8.45 34.84
N LYS A 110 5.84 8.44 36.18
CA LYS A 110 6.44 9.55 36.93
C LYS A 110 7.90 9.78 36.51
N LYS A 111 8.70 8.72 36.42
CA LYS A 111 10.09 8.82 35.94
C LYS A 111 10.16 9.33 34.50
N GLN A 112 9.22 8.96 33.64
CA GLN A 112 9.14 9.49 32.28
C GLN A 112 8.78 10.98 32.27
N GLN A 113 7.92 11.48 33.17
CA GLN A 113 7.65 12.91 33.30
C GLN A 113 8.92 13.69 33.67
N GLU A 114 9.71 13.19 34.62
CA GLU A 114 10.99 13.79 35.02
C GLU A 114 11.95 13.88 33.81
N ILE A 115 12.13 12.79 33.04
CA ILE A 115 12.99 12.77 31.84
C ILE A 115 12.46 13.67 30.71
N THR A 116 11.14 13.74 30.51
CA THR A 116 10.54 14.59 29.47
C THR A 116 10.65 16.08 29.80
N ASN A 117 10.58 16.44 31.09
CA ASN A 117 10.82 17.82 31.54
C ASN A 117 12.30 18.18 31.44
N ASP A 118 13.21 17.30 31.83
CA ASP A 118 14.65 17.50 31.69
C ASP A 118 15.05 17.73 30.21
N PHE A 119 14.49 16.92 29.29
CA PHE A 119 14.70 17.12 27.85
C PHE A 119 14.08 18.43 27.32
N ARG A 120 12.90 18.81 27.82
CA ARG A 120 12.25 20.08 27.48
C ARG A 120 13.12 21.28 27.87
N ASP A 121 13.63 21.26 29.09
CA ASP A 121 14.33 22.40 29.69
C ASP A 121 15.82 22.49 29.30
N ASN A 122 16.38 21.44 28.66
CA ASN A 122 17.78 21.36 28.23
C ASN A 122 17.95 21.16 26.71
N GLU A 123 18.14 19.92 26.22
CA GLU A 123 18.58 19.70 24.82
C GLU A 123 17.46 19.90 23.78
N GLY A 124 16.19 19.84 24.22
CA GLY A 124 15.01 19.90 23.36
C GLY A 124 14.92 21.18 22.55
N ASP A 125 15.03 22.34 23.20
CA ASP A 125 14.96 23.65 22.53
C ASP A 125 16.07 23.82 21.48
N LYS A 126 17.30 23.38 21.78
CA LYS A 126 18.41 23.42 20.80
C LYS A 126 18.16 22.54 19.57
N LEU A 127 17.59 21.35 19.77
CA LEU A 127 17.23 20.45 18.65
C LEU A 127 16.01 20.97 17.87
N GLN A 128 15.09 21.65 18.55
CA GLN A 128 13.94 22.34 17.96
C GLN A 128 14.40 23.48 17.04
N GLU A 129 15.32 24.34 17.48
CA GLU A 129 15.88 25.43 16.65
C GLU A 129 16.52 24.91 15.35
N LEU A 130 17.31 23.84 15.44
CA LEU A 130 17.92 23.18 14.28
C LEU A 130 16.85 22.63 13.31
N LEU A 131 15.79 22.02 13.86
CA LEU A 131 14.70 21.47 13.08
C LEU A 131 13.84 22.55 12.42
N GLU A 132 13.58 23.65 13.12
CA GLU A 132 12.89 24.82 12.59
C GLU A 132 13.69 25.48 11.47
N GLN A 133 15.02 25.54 11.56
CA GLN A 133 15.86 26.02 10.48
C GLN A 133 15.77 25.10 9.25
N ALA A 134 15.90 23.78 9.42
CA ALA A 134 15.66 22.81 8.35
C ALA A 134 14.22 22.88 7.80
N GLY A 135 13.27 23.28 8.64
CA GLY A 135 11.88 23.57 8.31
C GLY A 135 11.69 24.80 7.44
N LYS A 136 12.46 25.88 7.62
CA LYS A 136 12.38 27.11 6.81
C LYS A 136 12.77 26.82 5.35
N ASP A 137 13.87 26.11 5.15
CA ASP A 137 14.54 25.98 3.84
C ASP A 137 13.94 24.89 2.91
N SER A 138 12.96 24.11 3.38
CA SER A 138 12.30 23.06 2.59
C SER A 138 10.76 23.20 2.54
N CYS A 139 10.11 22.66 1.50
CA CYS A 139 8.66 22.45 1.48
C CYS A 139 8.22 21.23 2.33
N ASN A 140 9.16 20.32 2.60
CA ASN A 140 9.00 19.17 3.48
C ASN A 140 10.37 18.78 4.06
N TRP A 141 10.60 19.10 5.33
CA TRP A 141 11.86 18.81 6.02
C TRP A 141 12.08 17.30 6.28
N LEU A 142 11.01 16.51 6.24
CA LEU A 142 10.99 15.10 6.63
C LEU A 142 11.19 14.16 5.45
N SER A 143 10.67 14.45 4.25
CA SER A 143 10.46 13.44 3.20
C SER A 143 11.73 12.67 2.81
N GLU A 144 12.86 13.36 2.64
CA GLU A 144 14.14 12.72 2.30
C GLU A 144 14.79 12.02 3.49
N ARG A 145 14.65 12.58 4.69
CA ARG A 145 15.12 11.97 5.95
C ARG A 145 14.40 10.65 6.22
N TRP A 146 13.06 10.67 6.17
CA TRP A 146 12.21 9.48 6.31
C TRP A 146 12.56 8.41 5.27
N LYS A 147 12.69 8.80 4.00
CA LYS A 147 13.08 7.87 2.92
C LYS A 147 14.42 7.17 3.20
N LYS A 148 15.41 7.92 3.69
CA LYS A 148 16.71 7.36 4.08
C LYS A 148 16.58 6.39 5.26
N VAL A 149 16.08 6.86 6.40
CA VAL A 149 16.15 6.09 7.66
C VAL A 149 15.18 4.91 7.72
N ALA A 150 13.99 5.04 7.12
CA ALA A 150 12.96 4.00 7.19
C ALA A 150 13.10 2.91 6.11
N TYR A 151 13.87 3.17 5.04
CA TYR A 151 14.00 2.24 3.92
C TYR A 151 15.44 2.02 3.47
N LEU A 152 16.16 3.07 3.05
CA LEU A 152 17.46 2.93 2.37
C LEU A 152 18.59 2.49 3.31
N GLN A 153 18.56 2.96 4.56
CA GLN A 153 19.50 2.57 5.63
C GLN A 153 19.03 1.33 6.41
N TYR A 154 17.82 0.83 6.15
CA TYR A 154 17.33 -0.42 6.73
C TYR A 154 17.98 -1.61 6.00
N ARG A 155 18.60 -2.52 6.76
CA ARG A 155 19.54 -3.55 6.25
C ARG A 155 19.03 -4.99 6.24
N ASP A 156 17.92 -5.28 6.93
CA ASP A 156 17.25 -6.57 6.79
C ASP A 156 16.69 -6.72 5.35
N PRO A 157 16.38 -7.95 4.88
CA PRO A 157 15.86 -8.17 3.54
C PRO A 157 14.65 -7.29 3.21
N VAL A 158 14.56 -6.77 1.98
CA VAL A 158 13.31 -6.09 1.58
C VAL A 158 12.13 -7.08 1.54
N THR A 159 12.40 -8.34 1.19
CA THR A 159 11.45 -9.46 1.30
C THR A 159 10.94 -9.60 2.72
N VAL A 160 9.62 -9.74 2.90
CA VAL A 160 8.93 -9.72 4.21
C VAL A 160 8.95 -8.37 4.94
N TYR A 161 10.13 -7.79 5.22
CA TYR A 161 10.25 -6.65 6.15
C TYR A 161 9.86 -5.29 5.54
N ILE A 162 10.14 -5.07 4.25
CA ILE A 162 9.87 -3.77 3.58
C ILE A 162 8.81 -3.88 2.50
N SER A 163 8.91 -4.88 1.62
CA SER A 163 8.12 -5.00 0.39
C SER A 163 6.81 -5.75 0.61
N PRO A 164 5.64 -5.09 0.62
CA PRO A 164 4.36 -5.75 0.85
C PRO A 164 3.83 -6.45 -0.40
N GLY A 165 2.99 -7.46 -0.19
CA GLY A 165 2.14 -8.04 -1.23
C GLY A 165 0.79 -7.32 -1.29
N MET A 166 0.35 -6.90 -2.47
CA MET A 166 -1.00 -6.39 -2.75
C MET A 166 -1.75 -7.38 -3.62
N THR A 167 -2.80 -8.01 -3.12
CA THR A 167 -3.56 -9.01 -3.88
C THR A 167 -4.50 -8.38 -4.90
N PHE A 168 -4.72 -9.10 -5.99
CA PHE A 168 -5.89 -8.93 -6.84
C PHE A 168 -6.98 -9.91 -6.35
N PRO A 169 -8.23 -9.79 -6.80
CA PRO A 169 -9.21 -10.87 -6.70
C PRO A 169 -8.64 -12.18 -7.26
N MET A 170 -8.93 -13.28 -6.56
CA MET A 170 -8.51 -14.61 -7.01
C MET A 170 -9.23 -15.01 -8.29
N GLU A 171 -8.46 -15.40 -9.30
CA GLU A 171 -8.96 -15.85 -10.60
C GLU A 171 -9.20 -17.38 -10.61
N ASN A 172 -9.74 -17.88 -11.72
CA ASN A 172 -9.88 -19.31 -12.01
C ASN A 172 -9.53 -19.60 -13.47
N PHE A 173 -8.24 -19.72 -13.76
CA PHE A 173 -7.75 -20.03 -15.10
C PHE A 173 -8.02 -21.50 -15.43
N LYS A 174 -8.75 -21.78 -16.53
CA LYS A 174 -9.09 -23.15 -16.93
C LYS A 174 -7.92 -23.85 -17.62
N ASP A 175 -7.10 -23.07 -18.32
CA ASP A 175 -5.95 -23.52 -19.07
C ASP A 175 -4.85 -22.45 -19.15
N ARG A 176 -3.77 -22.76 -19.88
CA ARG A 176 -2.64 -21.87 -20.12
C ARG A 176 -3.01 -20.61 -20.91
N ASN A 177 -4.02 -20.67 -21.79
CA ASN A 177 -4.45 -19.52 -22.58
C ASN A 177 -5.20 -18.52 -21.71
N ASP A 178 -6.08 -18.96 -20.81
CA ASP A 178 -6.75 -18.10 -19.83
C ASP A 178 -5.70 -17.33 -18.99
N PHE A 179 -4.70 -18.04 -18.45
CA PHE A 179 -3.59 -17.46 -17.69
C PHE A 179 -2.79 -16.41 -18.49
N ILE A 180 -2.40 -16.73 -19.74
CA ILE A 180 -1.63 -15.81 -20.59
C ILE A 180 -2.47 -14.59 -21.01
N ASN A 181 -3.71 -14.79 -21.44
CA ASN A 181 -4.60 -13.73 -21.89
C ASN A 181 -4.95 -12.77 -20.75
N TYR A 182 -5.20 -13.30 -19.54
CA TYR A 182 -5.38 -12.48 -18.35
C TYR A 182 -4.13 -11.65 -18.05
N THR A 183 -2.95 -12.28 -17.99
CA THR A 183 -1.68 -11.60 -17.72
C THR A 183 -1.42 -10.48 -18.72
N ALA A 184 -1.67 -10.73 -20.01
CA ALA A 184 -1.50 -9.73 -21.06
C ALA A 184 -2.46 -8.53 -20.92
N LYS A 185 -3.71 -8.76 -20.47
CA LYS A 185 -4.66 -7.67 -20.16
C LYS A 185 -4.24 -6.85 -18.95
N VAL A 186 -3.67 -7.48 -17.92
CA VAL A 186 -3.09 -6.75 -16.78
C VAL A 186 -1.91 -5.89 -17.22
N ILE A 187 -0.95 -6.45 -17.99
CA ILE A 187 0.19 -5.70 -18.55
C ILE A 187 -0.29 -4.50 -19.38
N PHE A 188 -1.28 -4.68 -20.24
CA PHE A 188 -1.89 -3.59 -21.01
C PHE A 188 -2.47 -2.51 -20.08
N GLY A 189 -3.23 -2.90 -19.06
CA GLY A 189 -3.83 -1.97 -18.10
C GLY A 189 -2.80 -1.19 -17.26
N LEU A 190 -1.65 -1.79 -16.95
CA LEU A 190 -0.53 -1.09 -16.32
C LEU A 190 0.05 0.00 -17.23
N CYS A 191 0.17 -0.27 -18.53
CA CYS A 191 0.64 0.71 -19.52
C CYS A 191 -0.37 1.85 -19.72
N GLU A 192 -1.67 1.53 -19.75
CA GLU A 192 -2.74 2.52 -19.82
C GLU A 192 -2.74 3.42 -18.57
N PHE A 193 -2.65 2.82 -17.36
CA PHE A 193 -2.57 3.56 -16.10
C PHE A 193 -1.32 4.45 -16.04
N LYS A 194 -0.15 3.96 -16.48
CA LYS A 194 1.06 4.78 -16.62
C LYS A 194 0.82 5.98 -17.56
N GLY A 195 0.13 5.79 -18.68
CA GLY A 195 -0.23 6.89 -19.59
C GLY A 195 -1.09 7.97 -18.93
N ILE A 196 -1.94 7.62 -17.97
CA ILE A 196 -2.71 8.58 -17.16
C ILE A 196 -1.78 9.34 -16.18
N VAL A 197 -0.86 8.63 -15.52
CA VAL A 197 0.15 9.21 -14.62
C VAL A 197 1.04 10.21 -15.37
N ASP A 198 1.64 9.80 -16.49
CA ASP A 198 2.53 10.64 -17.31
C ASP A 198 1.82 11.90 -17.82
N ALA A 199 0.55 11.75 -18.23
CA ALA A 199 -0.30 12.85 -18.68
C ALA A 199 -0.77 13.79 -17.55
N GLY A 200 -0.46 13.50 -16.28
CA GLY A 200 -0.90 14.28 -15.13
C GLY A 200 -2.41 14.22 -14.88
N LYS A 201 -3.06 13.11 -15.25
CA LYS A 201 -4.53 12.92 -15.24
C LYS A 201 -5.05 12.05 -14.11
N ILE A 202 -4.22 11.73 -13.12
CA ILE A 202 -4.70 11.14 -11.86
C ILE A 202 -5.57 12.20 -11.16
N PRO A 203 -6.85 11.93 -10.84
CA PRO A 203 -7.73 12.95 -10.30
C PRO A 203 -7.22 13.50 -8.96
N ILE A 204 -7.40 14.81 -8.75
CA ILE A 204 -7.01 15.48 -7.52
C ILE A 204 -8.11 15.28 -6.47
N VAL A 205 -7.79 14.51 -5.44
CA VAL A 205 -8.65 14.29 -4.27
C VAL A 205 -8.52 15.44 -3.28
N LYS A 206 -9.59 15.74 -2.53
CA LYS A 206 -9.53 16.65 -1.38
C LYS A 206 -9.89 15.98 -0.07
N MET A 207 -9.14 16.31 0.98
CA MET A 207 -9.49 16.01 2.38
C MET A 207 -9.89 17.32 3.06
N GLY A 208 -11.20 17.51 3.24
CA GLY A 208 -11.76 18.82 3.58
C GLY A 208 -11.48 19.83 2.47
N LYS A 209 -10.72 20.90 2.77
CA LYS A 209 -10.33 21.93 1.80
C LYS A 209 -9.00 21.65 1.09
N ASN A 210 -8.18 20.74 1.61
CA ASN A 210 -6.80 20.52 1.16
C ASN A 210 -6.73 19.45 0.06
N GLU A 211 -5.89 19.66 -0.95
CA GLU A 211 -5.64 18.68 -2.01
C GLU A 211 -4.66 17.58 -1.56
N LEU A 212 -4.77 16.39 -2.12
CA LEU A 212 -3.89 15.26 -1.81
C LEU A 212 -2.83 15.04 -2.90
N ASP A 213 -1.56 15.07 -2.51
CA ASP A 213 -0.39 14.89 -3.36
C ASP A 213 -0.46 13.61 -4.20
N ASN A 214 -0.35 13.77 -5.51
CA ASN A 214 -0.27 12.68 -6.49
C ASN A 214 1.19 12.37 -6.92
N SER A 215 2.21 13.00 -6.31
CA SER A 215 3.62 12.79 -6.67
C SER A 215 4.08 11.34 -6.58
N GLN A 216 3.51 10.54 -5.66
CA GLN A 216 3.85 9.12 -5.49
C GLN A 216 3.46 8.25 -6.70
N PHE A 217 2.37 8.57 -7.41
CA PHE A 217 1.98 7.82 -8.61
C PHE A 217 3.06 7.92 -9.71
N GLY A 218 3.72 9.07 -9.83
CA GLY A 218 4.83 9.27 -10.76
C GLY A 218 6.14 8.62 -10.35
N LYS A 219 6.24 8.05 -9.14
CA LYS A 219 7.48 7.51 -8.54
C LYS A 219 7.56 5.98 -8.56
N VAL A 220 6.56 5.26 -9.09
CA VAL A 220 6.54 3.78 -9.09
C VAL A 220 7.01 3.12 -10.39
N PHE A 221 6.69 3.69 -11.55
CA PHE A 221 7.08 3.13 -12.85
C PHE A 221 8.50 3.53 -13.23
N GLY A 222 9.29 2.56 -13.72
CA GLY A 222 10.70 2.79 -14.06
C GLY A 222 11.63 2.81 -12.85
N THR A 223 11.11 2.57 -11.64
CA THR A 223 11.84 2.71 -10.39
C THR A 223 12.43 1.38 -9.93
N CYS A 224 13.65 1.40 -9.42
CA CYS A 224 14.31 0.26 -8.81
C CYS A 224 15.18 0.74 -7.66
N ARG A 225 15.13 0.04 -6.53
CA ARG A 225 16.14 0.16 -5.48
C ARG A 225 17.48 -0.38 -6.00
N ILE A 226 18.58 0.16 -5.53
CA ILE A 226 19.94 -0.27 -5.88
C ILE A 226 20.67 -0.64 -4.57
N PRO A 227 21.15 -1.88 -4.42
CA PRO A 227 21.85 -2.29 -3.20
C PRO A 227 23.24 -1.64 -3.17
N LEU A 228 23.58 -1.07 -2.02
CA LEU A 228 24.92 -0.55 -1.73
C LEU A 228 25.25 -0.87 -0.27
N ARG A 229 26.54 -0.90 0.08
CA ARG A 229 26.96 -1.06 1.48
C ARG A 229 26.42 0.11 2.32
N ILE A 230 25.94 -0.18 3.53
CA ILE A 230 25.45 0.80 4.53
C ILE A 230 24.13 1.51 4.15
N GLN A 231 23.97 2.03 2.93
CA GLN A 231 22.77 2.75 2.50
C GLN A 231 22.51 2.54 1.01
N ASP A 232 21.34 2.00 0.68
CA ASP A 232 20.89 1.79 -0.69
C ASP A 232 20.49 3.08 -1.40
N GLU A 233 20.35 3.02 -2.73
CA GLU A 233 19.87 4.12 -3.57
C GLU A 233 18.59 3.76 -4.34
N ILE A 234 18.03 4.74 -5.06
CA ILE A 234 16.87 4.56 -5.94
C ILE A 234 17.23 5.07 -7.34
N ALA A 235 17.21 4.18 -8.33
CA ALA A 235 17.27 4.54 -9.74
C ALA A 235 15.87 4.77 -10.30
N PHE A 236 15.69 5.83 -11.09
CA PHE A 236 14.41 6.22 -11.69
C PHE A 236 14.51 6.39 -13.21
N ASN A 237 13.77 5.56 -13.96
CA ASN A 237 13.85 5.44 -15.41
C ASN A 237 12.44 5.46 -16.06
N SER A 238 11.62 6.45 -15.74
CA SER A 238 10.19 6.50 -16.15
C SER A 238 9.92 6.62 -17.65
N CYS A 239 10.94 6.96 -18.45
CA CYS A 239 10.84 7.10 -19.91
C CYS A 239 11.13 5.80 -20.70
N THR A 240 11.39 4.67 -20.03
CA THR A 240 11.59 3.40 -20.74
C THR A 240 10.28 2.85 -21.30
N LYS A 241 10.40 1.96 -22.29
CA LYS A 241 9.27 1.38 -23.03
C LYS A 241 9.16 -0.14 -22.87
N HIS A 242 9.94 -0.73 -21.96
CA HIS A 242 10.02 -2.18 -21.75
C HIS A 242 9.65 -2.60 -20.33
N THR A 243 9.17 -3.83 -20.21
CA THR A 243 9.10 -4.59 -18.96
C THR A 243 10.15 -5.71 -18.98
N VAL A 244 10.41 -6.33 -17.84
CA VAL A 244 11.12 -7.61 -17.78
C VAL A 244 10.17 -8.72 -17.32
N ILE A 245 9.98 -9.72 -18.17
CA ILE A 245 9.29 -10.96 -17.85
C ILE A 245 10.29 -11.90 -17.15
N ILE A 246 9.86 -12.53 -16.07
CA ILE A 246 10.62 -13.53 -15.32
C ILE A 246 9.82 -14.83 -15.36
N TYR A 247 10.39 -15.89 -15.94
CA TYR A 247 9.75 -17.21 -16.04
C TYR A 247 10.78 -18.30 -15.78
N LYS A 248 10.51 -19.20 -14.82
CA LYS A 248 11.45 -20.26 -14.39
C LYS A 248 12.87 -19.73 -14.11
N ASN A 249 12.98 -18.55 -13.48
CA ASN A 249 14.23 -17.81 -13.23
C ASN A 249 14.95 -17.23 -14.47
N HIS A 250 14.43 -17.37 -15.69
CA HIS A 250 14.97 -16.70 -16.87
C HIS A 250 14.35 -15.31 -17.02
N PHE A 251 15.17 -14.33 -17.39
CA PHE A 251 14.77 -12.92 -17.54
C PHE A 251 14.66 -12.55 -19.03
N TYR A 252 13.59 -11.86 -19.40
CA TYR A 252 13.32 -11.43 -20.78
C TYR A 252 12.92 -9.96 -20.84
N LYS A 253 13.65 -9.15 -21.62
CA LYS A 253 13.20 -7.80 -21.97
C LYS A 253 12.07 -7.92 -23.00
N LEU A 254 10.93 -7.33 -22.69
CA LEU A 254 9.77 -7.20 -23.59
C LEU A 254 9.43 -5.71 -23.76
N THR A 255 9.57 -5.20 -24.97
CA THR A 255 9.12 -3.83 -25.31
C THR A 255 7.61 -3.80 -25.51
N LEU A 256 6.94 -2.86 -24.84
CA LEU A 256 5.48 -2.79 -24.68
C LEU A 256 4.81 -1.69 -25.53
N TYR A 257 5.60 -0.87 -26.22
CA TYR A 257 5.15 0.23 -27.07
C TYR A 257 5.77 0.09 -28.45
N ASP A 258 5.01 0.38 -29.50
CA ASP A 258 5.55 0.41 -30.87
C ASP A 258 6.36 1.70 -31.14
N LYS A 259 6.77 1.88 -32.41
CA LYS A 259 7.57 3.03 -32.85
C LYS A 259 6.82 4.36 -32.77
N ASP A 260 5.48 4.33 -32.72
CA ASP A 260 4.59 5.50 -32.66
C ASP A 260 4.09 5.77 -31.23
N ASP A 261 4.76 5.18 -30.22
CA ASP A 261 4.40 5.25 -28.80
C ASP A 261 3.01 4.68 -28.44
N LYS A 262 2.46 3.79 -29.29
CA LYS A 262 1.22 3.07 -29.00
C LYS A 262 1.52 1.77 -28.25
N VAL A 263 0.87 1.59 -27.09
CA VAL A 263 0.90 0.34 -26.30
C VAL A 263 0.49 -0.85 -27.16
N LEU A 264 1.24 -1.95 -27.13
CA LEU A 264 0.89 -3.21 -27.80
C LEU A 264 -0.45 -3.77 -27.27
N SER A 265 -1.29 -4.33 -28.13
CA SER A 265 -2.57 -4.92 -27.70
C SER A 265 -2.38 -6.16 -26.83
N ALA A 266 -3.31 -6.44 -25.92
CA ALA A 266 -3.25 -7.62 -25.06
C ALA A 266 -3.12 -8.94 -25.86
N PRO A 267 -3.83 -9.17 -26.99
CA PRO A 267 -3.58 -10.34 -27.84
C PRO A 267 -2.17 -10.40 -28.45
N THR A 268 -1.51 -9.25 -28.64
CA THR A 268 -0.13 -9.16 -29.16
C THR A 268 0.90 -9.44 -28.06
N ILE A 269 0.67 -8.91 -26.85
CA ILE A 269 1.45 -9.21 -25.64
C ILE A 269 1.34 -10.71 -25.30
N ALA A 270 0.13 -11.27 -25.32
CA ALA A 270 -0.13 -12.70 -25.09
C ALA A 270 0.74 -13.59 -25.98
N LYS A 271 0.82 -13.30 -27.30
CA LYS A 271 1.71 -14.02 -28.22
C LYS A 271 3.19 -13.95 -27.83
N GLN A 272 3.67 -12.82 -27.29
CA GLN A 272 5.05 -12.70 -26.82
C GLN A 272 5.28 -13.52 -25.53
N LEU A 273 4.32 -13.50 -24.58
CA LEU A 273 4.38 -14.32 -23.38
C LEU A 273 4.39 -15.83 -23.72
N THR A 274 3.57 -16.26 -24.69
CA THR A 274 3.58 -17.64 -25.19
C THR A 274 4.95 -18.04 -25.71
N LYS A 275 5.59 -17.24 -26.58
CA LYS A 275 6.95 -17.49 -27.09
C LYS A 275 7.99 -17.63 -25.97
N ILE A 276 7.95 -16.72 -24.98
CA ILE A 276 8.86 -16.76 -23.81
C ILE A 276 8.65 -18.08 -23.06
N MET A 277 7.41 -18.43 -22.72
CA MET A 277 7.12 -19.66 -21.99
C MET A 277 7.45 -20.94 -22.76
N ASP A 278 7.26 -20.96 -24.09
CA ASP A 278 7.60 -22.12 -24.94
C ASP A 278 9.11 -22.31 -25.10
N SER A 279 9.91 -21.25 -24.92
CA SER A 279 11.37 -21.31 -25.03
C SER A 279 12.07 -21.89 -23.79
N GLU A 280 11.39 -21.99 -22.63
CA GLU A 280 12.01 -22.41 -21.36
C GLU A 280 11.43 -23.73 -20.84
N THR A 281 12.07 -24.84 -21.19
CA THR A 281 11.77 -26.17 -20.66
C THR A 281 12.22 -26.32 -19.20
N GLU A 282 13.42 -25.83 -18.87
CA GLU A 282 14.09 -26.00 -17.58
C GLU A 282 14.22 -24.69 -16.77
N ARG A 283 14.50 -24.82 -15.47
CA ARG A 283 14.77 -23.67 -14.60
C ARG A 283 16.17 -23.11 -14.84
N GLY A 284 16.26 -21.79 -14.99
CA GLY A 284 17.50 -21.06 -15.01
C GLY A 284 18.13 -20.94 -13.61
N ILE A 285 19.38 -20.50 -13.58
CA ILE A 285 20.10 -20.15 -12.35
C ILE A 285 19.33 -19.02 -11.65
N PRO A 286 19.01 -19.14 -10.33
CA PRO A 286 18.09 -18.24 -9.65
C PRO A 286 18.73 -16.90 -9.25
N PHE A 287 19.31 -16.14 -10.20
CA PHE A 287 19.94 -14.84 -9.92
C PHE A 287 19.02 -13.84 -9.20
N GLY A 288 17.70 -13.93 -9.37
CA GLY A 288 16.72 -13.14 -8.63
C GLY A 288 16.76 -13.34 -7.11
N ILE A 289 17.24 -14.49 -6.63
CA ILE A 289 17.26 -14.86 -5.22
C ILE A 289 18.17 -13.96 -4.39
N PHE A 290 19.22 -13.38 -4.98
CA PHE A 290 20.10 -12.43 -4.29
C PHE A 290 19.34 -11.21 -3.78
N THR A 291 18.34 -10.74 -4.53
CA THR A 291 17.49 -9.61 -4.13
C THR A 291 16.63 -9.91 -2.89
N THR A 292 16.52 -11.19 -2.51
CA THR A 292 15.72 -11.65 -1.35
C THR A 292 16.51 -11.73 -0.04
N ASP A 293 17.83 -11.52 -0.08
CA ASP A 293 18.73 -11.58 1.07
C ASP A 293 18.82 -10.23 1.81
N SER A 294 19.60 -10.18 2.89
CA SER A 294 19.91 -8.92 3.58
C SER A 294 20.57 -7.92 2.63
N ARG A 295 20.41 -6.63 2.91
CA ARG A 295 20.88 -5.58 1.98
C ARG A 295 22.40 -5.55 1.85
N ASP A 296 23.11 -5.97 2.89
CA ASP A 296 24.58 -6.08 2.86
C ASP A 296 25.06 -7.33 2.11
N ASN A 297 24.42 -8.49 2.30
CA ASN A 297 24.69 -9.69 1.47
C ASN A 297 24.41 -9.42 -0.01
N TRP A 298 23.29 -8.74 -0.30
CA TRP A 298 22.93 -8.38 -1.65
C TRP A 298 23.88 -7.32 -2.23
N ALA A 299 24.33 -6.32 -1.46
CA ALA A 299 25.34 -5.38 -1.93
C ALA A 299 26.65 -6.09 -2.34
N GLU A 300 27.12 -7.07 -1.58
CA GLU A 300 28.32 -7.86 -1.93
C GLU A 300 28.13 -8.72 -3.19
N ALA A 301 26.98 -9.39 -3.32
CA ALA A 301 26.67 -10.16 -4.52
C ALA A 301 26.45 -9.26 -5.75
N TYR A 302 25.87 -8.08 -5.58
CA TYR A 302 25.70 -7.08 -6.64
C TYR A 302 27.04 -6.51 -7.12
N GLU A 303 27.94 -6.14 -6.20
CA GLU A 303 29.32 -5.74 -6.50
C GLU A 303 30.06 -6.86 -7.24
N THR A 304 29.86 -8.11 -6.84
CA THR A 304 30.52 -9.28 -7.45
C THR A 304 29.99 -9.58 -8.85
N LEU A 305 28.66 -9.55 -9.06
CA LEU A 305 28.06 -9.68 -10.39
C LEU A 305 28.51 -8.55 -11.33
N SER A 306 28.59 -7.31 -10.83
CA SER A 306 28.93 -6.11 -11.61
C SER A 306 30.37 -6.08 -12.16
N LYS A 307 31.25 -6.99 -11.72
CA LYS A 307 32.61 -7.16 -12.28
C LYS A 307 32.57 -7.66 -13.72
N ASP A 308 31.50 -8.36 -14.12
CA ASP A 308 31.29 -8.82 -15.48
C ASP A 308 30.42 -7.83 -16.29
N PRO A 309 30.86 -7.37 -17.48
CA PRO A 309 30.11 -6.43 -18.30
C PRO A 309 28.73 -6.92 -18.77
N GLN A 310 28.57 -8.22 -19.01
CA GLN A 310 27.30 -8.83 -19.44
C GLN A 310 26.31 -8.84 -18.28
N ASN A 311 26.76 -9.20 -17.08
CA ASN A 311 25.95 -9.09 -15.86
C ASN A 311 25.51 -7.64 -15.60
N CYS A 312 26.44 -6.68 -15.71
CA CYS A 312 26.13 -5.26 -15.55
C CYS A 312 25.07 -4.78 -16.55
N ALA A 313 25.16 -5.17 -17.83
CA ALA A 313 24.18 -4.83 -18.86
C ALA A 313 22.80 -5.46 -18.59
N THR A 314 22.78 -6.73 -18.17
CA THR A 314 21.55 -7.43 -17.79
C THR A 314 20.88 -6.77 -16.58
N MET A 315 21.61 -6.51 -15.48
CA MET A 315 21.06 -5.85 -14.29
C MET A 315 20.54 -4.44 -14.59
N LYS A 316 21.27 -3.65 -15.40
CA LYS A 316 20.81 -2.32 -15.84
C LYS A 316 19.51 -2.38 -16.66
N THR A 317 19.32 -3.44 -17.45
CA THR A 317 18.08 -3.67 -18.21
C THR A 317 16.89 -3.99 -17.30
N ILE A 318 17.12 -4.77 -16.23
CA ILE A 318 16.11 -5.08 -15.20
C ILE A 318 15.75 -3.84 -14.38
N GLN A 319 16.75 -3.11 -13.89
CA GLN A 319 16.58 -1.88 -13.09
C GLN A 319 15.78 -0.82 -13.86
N SER A 320 16.08 -0.62 -15.14
CA SER A 320 15.44 0.41 -15.97
C SER A 320 14.04 0.05 -16.50
N ALA A 321 13.60 -1.21 -16.40
CA ALA A 321 12.27 -1.63 -16.85
C ALA A 321 11.14 -0.85 -16.16
N LEU A 322 9.96 -0.73 -16.78
CA LEU A 322 8.83 -0.04 -16.17
C LEU A 322 8.31 -0.73 -14.90
N PHE A 323 8.24 -2.05 -14.97
CA PHE A 323 7.88 -3.02 -13.92
C PHE A 323 8.44 -4.38 -14.34
N THR A 324 8.38 -5.39 -13.46
CA THR A 324 8.60 -6.80 -13.84
C THR A 324 7.29 -7.58 -13.85
N VAL A 325 7.27 -8.71 -14.57
CA VAL A 325 6.17 -9.68 -14.56
C VAL A 325 6.72 -11.07 -14.26
N SER A 326 6.40 -11.60 -13.09
CA SER A 326 6.75 -12.95 -12.66
C SER A 326 5.64 -13.90 -13.09
N LEU A 327 5.94 -14.71 -14.10
CA LEU A 327 5.10 -15.84 -14.51
C LEU A 327 5.48 -17.02 -13.61
N ASP A 328 4.68 -17.30 -12.60
CA ASP A 328 5.03 -18.27 -11.58
C ASP A 328 4.72 -19.72 -12.00
N GLU A 329 5.46 -20.66 -11.45
CA GLU A 329 5.08 -22.07 -11.51
C GLU A 329 3.97 -22.37 -10.49
N CYS A 330 3.08 -23.30 -10.86
CA CYS A 330 1.87 -23.58 -10.11
C CYS A 330 2.18 -24.11 -8.70
N VAL A 331 1.69 -23.41 -7.67
CA VAL A 331 1.83 -23.83 -6.26
C VAL A 331 0.54 -24.51 -5.82
N LYS A 332 0.68 -25.65 -5.12
CA LYS A 332 -0.45 -26.36 -4.50
C LYS A 332 -0.74 -25.76 -3.13
N TYR A 333 -2.02 -25.59 -2.81
CA TYR A 333 -2.51 -25.14 -1.51
C TYR A 333 -3.74 -25.96 -1.10
N GLU A 334 -4.03 -26.00 0.19
CA GLU A 334 -5.33 -26.43 0.68
C GLU A 334 -6.39 -25.34 0.43
N PRO A 335 -7.62 -25.66 -0.02
CA PRO A 335 -8.62 -24.65 -0.34
C PRO A 335 -8.94 -23.65 0.78
N SER A 336 -8.82 -24.08 2.05
CA SER A 336 -9.03 -23.25 3.25
C SER A 336 -7.86 -22.29 3.56
N GLU A 337 -6.71 -22.49 2.93
CA GLU A 337 -5.48 -21.70 3.08
C GLU A 337 -5.16 -20.91 1.79
N ARG A 338 -6.03 -20.92 0.77
CA ARG A 338 -5.82 -20.21 -0.52
C ARG A 338 -5.49 -18.72 -0.35
N MET A 339 -6.16 -18.02 0.57
CA MET A 339 -5.87 -16.60 0.86
C MET A 339 -4.52 -16.40 1.56
N ASP A 340 -4.08 -17.38 2.35
CA ASP A 340 -2.80 -17.36 3.05
C ASP A 340 -1.67 -17.58 2.03
N GLU A 341 -1.77 -18.62 1.20
CA GLU A 341 -0.83 -18.88 0.09
C GLU A 341 -0.78 -17.72 -0.90
N LEU A 342 -1.92 -17.12 -1.26
CA LEU A 342 -1.97 -15.96 -2.15
C LEU A 342 -1.03 -14.85 -1.66
N ILE A 343 -1.13 -14.43 -0.39
CA ILE A 343 -0.29 -13.34 0.10
C ILE A 343 1.18 -13.77 0.35
N LEU A 344 1.42 -15.00 0.80
CA LEU A 344 2.78 -15.55 0.96
C LEU A 344 3.53 -15.63 -0.39
N SER A 345 2.83 -16.03 -1.46
CA SER A 345 3.37 -16.07 -2.83
C SER A 345 3.81 -14.70 -3.36
N LEU A 346 3.14 -13.62 -2.93
CA LEU A 346 3.50 -12.23 -3.24
C LEU A 346 4.63 -11.71 -2.35
N ILE A 347 4.60 -12.00 -1.05
CA ILE A 347 5.60 -11.48 -0.11
C ILE A 347 6.99 -12.09 -0.37
N HIS A 348 7.06 -13.41 -0.62
CA HIS A 348 8.35 -14.12 -0.71
C HIS A 348 8.41 -15.24 -1.76
N GLY A 349 7.31 -15.68 -2.38
CA GLY A 349 7.33 -16.67 -3.47
C GLY A 349 7.63 -18.11 -3.05
N GLY A 350 7.37 -18.50 -1.80
CA GLY A 350 7.41 -19.90 -1.34
C GLY A 350 8.77 -20.58 -1.11
N GLY A 351 9.91 -19.94 -1.40
CA GLY A 351 11.26 -20.44 -1.12
C GLY A 351 12.13 -20.66 -2.36
N SER A 352 13.41 -21.01 -2.13
CA SER A 352 14.47 -21.13 -3.15
C SER A 352 14.11 -22.12 -4.28
N LYS A 353 13.41 -23.19 -3.93
CA LYS A 353 12.95 -24.26 -4.83
C LYS A 353 11.53 -24.03 -5.39
N VAL A 354 10.87 -22.93 -5.03
CA VAL A 354 9.53 -22.56 -5.50
C VAL A 354 9.67 -21.37 -6.44
N ASN A 355 9.17 -20.17 -6.11
CA ASN A 355 9.16 -19.00 -7.00
C ASN A 355 10.00 -17.82 -6.46
N SER A 356 10.74 -17.96 -5.34
CA SER A 356 11.57 -16.86 -4.80
C SER A 356 12.69 -16.40 -5.74
N GLY A 357 13.27 -17.31 -6.53
CA GLY A 357 14.23 -16.96 -7.60
C GLY A 357 13.59 -16.31 -8.83
N ASN A 358 12.27 -16.43 -8.98
CA ASN A 358 11.46 -15.90 -10.08
C ASN A 358 10.99 -14.46 -9.78
N ARG A 359 11.88 -13.63 -9.22
CA ARG A 359 11.61 -12.28 -8.71
C ARG A 359 12.78 -11.34 -8.97
N TRP A 360 12.54 -10.03 -8.79
CA TRP A 360 13.60 -9.04 -8.58
C TRP A 360 13.11 -8.03 -7.54
N MET A 361 13.36 -8.30 -6.26
CA MET A 361 12.69 -7.65 -5.12
C MET A 361 13.01 -6.16 -4.95
N ASP A 362 14.08 -5.68 -5.56
CA ASP A 362 14.39 -4.26 -5.66
C ASP A 362 13.46 -3.49 -6.62
N LYS A 363 12.74 -4.20 -7.50
CA LYS A 363 11.88 -3.58 -8.49
C LYS A 363 10.61 -3.07 -7.81
N THR A 364 10.33 -1.78 -7.99
CA THR A 364 9.23 -1.11 -7.29
C THR A 364 7.85 -1.69 -7.61
N ILE A 365 7.61 -2.17 -8.83
CA ILE A 365 6.40 -2.91 -9.18
C ILE A 365 6.80 -4.24 -9.80
N GLN A 366 6.36 -5.33 -9.19
CA GLN A 366 6.42 -6.69 -9.74
C GLN A 366 4.99 -7.23 -9.83
N LEU A 367 4.47 -7.42 -11.03
CA LEU A 367 3.26 -8.21 -11.24
C LEU A 367 3.61 -9.69 -11.05
N VAL A 368 2.88 -10.39 -10.20
CA VAL A 368 3.02 -11.84 -9.99
C VAL A 368 1.72 -12.50 -10.42
N VAL A 369 1.80 -13.49 -11.29
CA VAL A 369 0.65 -14.26 -11.76
C VAL A 369 0.98 -15.74 -11.68
N ASN A 370 0.14 -16.51 -10.99
CA ASN A 370 0.27 -17.96 -10.85
C ASN A 370 -0.86 -18.70 -11.61
N PRO A 371 -0.58 -19.82 -12.31
CA PRO A 371 -1.59 -20.64 -12.96
C PRO A 371 -2.74 -21.12 -12.06
N ASN A 372 -2.56 -21.17 -10.73
CA ASN A 372 -3.62 -21.49 -9.77
C ASN A 372 -4.63 -20.34 -9.53
N GLY A 373 -4.51 -19.22 -10.25
CA GLY A 373 -5.38 -18.05 -10.12
C GLY A 373 -4.98 -17.07 -9.02
N ASN A 374 -3.86 -17.28 -8.33
CA ASN A 374 -3.30 -16.30 -7.41
C ASN A 374 -2.60 -15.19 -8.22
N VAL A 375 -2.98 -13.94 -7.97
CA VAL A 375 -2.52 -12.76 -8.72
C VAL A 375 -2.27 -11.61 -7.73
N GLY A 376 -1.21 -10.84 -7.96
CA GLY A 376 -0.99 -9.63 -7.18
C GLY A 376 0.24 -8.82 -7.62
N PHE A 377 0.51 -7.77 -6.85
CA PHE A 377 1.79 -7.08 -6.87
C PHE A 377 2.64 -7.46 -5.67
N THR A 378 3.94 -7.63 -5.89
CA THR A 378 4.96 -7.35 -4.88
C THR A 378 5.49 -5.95 -5.17
N TYR A 379 5.59 -5.07 -4.17
CA TYR A 379 6.10 -3.70 -4.40
C TYR A 379 7.18 -3.29 -3.40
N GLU A 380 8.24 -2.64 -3.88
CA GLU A 380 9.28 -2.06 -3.02
C GLU A 380 8.79 -0.71 -2.48
N HIS A 381 8.88 -0.54 -1.17
CA HIS A 381 8.11 0.48 -0.42
C HIS A 381 8.80 1.84 -0.32
N SER A 382 10.10 1.93 -0.62
CA SER A 382 10.86 3.19 -0.55
C SER A 382 10.31 4.34 -1.42
N PRO A 383 9.66 4.15 -2.59
CA PRO A 383 9.19 5.26 -3.44
C PRO A 383 7.75 5.72 -3.15
N ALA A 384 6.89 4.83 -2.64
CA ALA A 384 5.45 5.06 -2.50
C ALA A 384 4.80 4.26 -1.36
N GLU A 385 3.63 4.73 -0.92
CA GLU A 385 2.72 4.03 -0.01
C GLU A 385 1.79 3.06 -0.73
N GLY A 386 1.05 2.23 0.02
CA GLY A 386 0.12 1.25 -0.54
C GLY A 386 -1.07 1.82 -1.33
N GLN A 387 -1.49 3.07 -1.08
CA GLN A 387 -2.67 3.66 -1.74
C GLN A 387 -2.49 3.81 -3.28
N PRO A 388 -1.37 4.36 -3.81
CA PRO A 388 -1.05 4.30 -5.24
C PRO A 388 -1.11 2.89 -5.85
N ILE A 389 -0.62 1.89 -5.12
CA ILE A 389 -0.56 0.48 -5.57
C ILE A 389 -1.97 -0.13 -5.63
N ALA A 390 -2.77 0.08 -4.60
CA ALA A 390 -4.16 -0.37 -4.55
C ALA A 390 -5.03 0.29 -5.63
N MET A 391 -4.85 1.59 -5.90
CA MET A 391 -5.55 2.28 -6.99
C MET A 391 -5.15 1.79 -8.38
N MET A 392 -3.90 1.35 -8.57
CA MET A 392 -3.44 0.73 -9.80
C MET A 392 -4.10 -0.64 -10.02
N MET A 393 -4.21 -1.47 -8.97
CA MET A 393 -4.94 -2.74 -9.01
C MET A 393 -6.44 -2.51 -9.29
N ASP A 394 -7.09 -1.66 -8.50
CA ASP A 394 -8.51 -1.32 -8.62
C ASP A 394 -8.85 -0.83 -10.05
N TYR A 395 -7.96 -0.05 -10.69
CA TYR A 395 -8.13 0.40 -12.07
C TYR A 395 -8.16 -0.75 -13.08
N VAL A 396 -7.17 -1.64 -13.01
CA VAL A 396 -7.04 -2.76 -13.95
C VAL A 396 -8.19 -3.75 -13.77
N VAL A 397 -8.51 -4.13 -12.53
CA VAL A 397 -9.63 -5.02 -12.21
C VAL A 397 -10.95 -4.41 -12.69
N LYS A 398 -11.16 -3.10 -12.48
CA LYS A 398 -12.36 -2.42 -12.97
C LYS A 398 -12.46 -2.46 -14.49
N LYS A 399 -11.40 -2.11 -15.21
CA LYS A 399 -11.38 -2.12 -16.68
C LYS A 399 -11.68 -3.50 -17.27
N MET A 400 -11.08 -4.55 -16.72
CA MET A 400 -11.30 -5.94 -17.16
C MET A 400 -12.70 -6.47 -16.79
N GLY A 401 -13.32 -5.94 -15.74
CA GLY A 401 -14.70 -6.20 -15.35
C GLY A 401 -15.72 -5.52 -16.27
N ASP A 402 -15.55 -4.22 -16.50
CA ASP A 402 -16.46 -3.36 -17.26
C ASP A 402 -16.43 -3.64 -18.78
N ASP A 403 -15.26 -3.97 -19.36
CA ASP A 403 -15.08 -4.16 -20.81
C ASP A 403 -14.37 -5.49 -21.13
N LYS A 404 -15.05 -6.36 -21.89
CA LYS A 404 -14.48 -7.66 -22.34
C LYS A 404 -13.47 -7.52 -23.47
N SER A 405 -13.55 -6.45 -24.27
CA SER A 405 -12.57 -6.08 -25.31
C SER A 405 -11.39 -5.26 -24.78
N PHE A 406 -11.31 -5.06 -23.46
CA PHE A 406 -10.21 -4.34 -22.83
C PHE A 406 -8.86 -4.98 -23.19
N GLY A 407 -7.98 -4.17 -23.78
CA GLY A 407 -6.68 -4.60 -24.32
C GLY A 407 -6.63 -4.76 -25.84
N ASP A 408 -7.75 -4.87 -26.54
CA ASP A 408 -7.75 -5.18 -27.99
C ASP A 408 -7.36 -3.96 -28.85
N SER A 409 -7.58 -2.75 -28.36
CA SER A 409 -7.39 -1.47 -29.08
C SER A 409 -5.93 -1.03 -29.27
N GLY A 410 -4.96 -1.76 -28.69
CA GLY A 410 -3.52 -1.48 -28.76
C GLY A 410 -2.91 -1.68 -30.16
N SER A 411 -1.58 -1.65 -30.25
CA SER A 411 -0.84 -1.91 -31.49
C SER A 411 -0.61 -3.40 -31.70
N THR A 412 -0.66 -3.85 -32.95
CA THR A 412 -0.20 -5.19 -33.37
C THR A 412 1.25 -5.19 -33.86
N ASN A 413 1.87 -4.00 -33.96
CA ASN A 413 3.20 -3.82 -34.54
C ASN A 413 4.28 -4.04 -33.48
N VAL A 414 4.71 -5.27 -33.31
CA VAL A 414 5.83 -5.64 -32.41
C VAL A 414 7.13 -5.01 -32.95
N PRO A 415 7.81 -4.12 -32.20
CA PRO A 415 9.00 -3.43 -32.70
C PRO A 415 10.26 -4.30 -32.68
N GLU A 416 10.36 -5.22 -31.71
CA GLU A 416 11.46 -6.17 -31.51
C GLU A 416 10.91 -7.44 -30.83
N GLU A 417 11.51 -8.58 -31.14
CA GLU A 417 11.20 -9.85 -30.48
C GLU A 417 11.71 -9.87 -29.01
N PRO A 418 11.11 -10.67 -28.10
CA PRO A 418 11.53 -10.73 -26.71
C PRO A 418 12.99 -11.15 -26.56
N GLN A 419 13.80 -10.33 -25.89
CA GLN A 419 15.23 -10.56 -25.75
C GLN A 419 15.52 -11.29 -24.43
N LYS A 420 16.00 -12.54 -24.50
CA LYS A 420 16.52 -13.27 -23.33
C LYS A 420 17.74 -12.53 -22.77
N LEU A 421 17.65 -12.12 -21.51
CA LEU A 421 18.73 -11.49 -20.77
C LEU A 421 19.58 -12.60 -20.13
N LYS A 422 20.85 -12.68 -20.53
CA LYS A 422 21.78 -13.69 -20.03
C LYS A 422 22.71 -13.04 -19.01
N PHE A 423 22.80 -13.64 -17.82
CA PHE A 423 23.96 -13.47 -16.97
C PHE A 423 25.14 -14.28 -17.54
N ALA A 424 26.36 -13.91 -17.16
CA ALA A 424 27.56 -14.69 -17.44
C ALA A 424 27.54 -16.03 -16.69
N GLU A 425 28.44 -16.94 -17.04
CA GLU A 425 28.62 -18.20 -16.31
C GLU A 425 28.98 -17.92 -14.84
N THR A 426 28.50 -18.78 -13.94
CA THR A 426 28.79 -18.60 -12.52
C THR A 426 30.24 -18.92 -12.20
N THR A 427 30.77 -18.27 -11.18
CA THR A 427 32.06 -18.58 -10.58
C THR A 427 31.82 -19.24 -9.23
N PRO A 428 32.80 -19.96 -8.64
CA PRO A 428 32.64 -20.56 -7.31
C PRO A 428 32.23 -19.57 -6.22
N CYS A 429 32.60 -18.29 -6.37
CA CYS A 429 32.16 -17.20 -5.49
C CYS A 429 30.66 -16.89 -5.67
N ILE A 430 30.17 -16.81 -6.91
CA ILE A 430 28.74 -16.61 -7.20
C ILE A 430 27.93 -17.82 -6.74
N ASP A 431 28.41 -19.05 -6.94
CA ASP A 431 27.73 -20.28 -6.48
C ASP A 431 27.62 -20.33 -4.95
N GLN A 432 28.67 -19.91 -4.24
CA GLN A 432 28.66 -19.81 -2.78
C GLN A 432 27.67 -18.75 -2.28
N LEU A 433 27.61 -17.58 -2.94
CA LEU A 433 26.63 -16.54 -2.62
C LEU A 433 25.20 -17.04 -2.90
N LEU A 434 24.95 -17.74 -4.02
CA LEU A 434 23.65 -18.34 -4.35
C LEU A 434 23.21 -19.33 -3.27
N PHE A 435 24.13 -20.15 -2.75
CA PHE A 435 23.86 -21.08 -1.65
C PHE A 435 23.43 -20.35 -0.37
N PHE A 436 24.12 -19.26 0.01
CA PHE A 436 23.75 -18.47 1.18
C PHE A 436 22.38 -17.79 1.01
N SER A 437 22.14 -17.10 -0.09
CA SER A 437 20.84 -16.44 -0.31
C SER A 437 19.69 -17.44 -0.42
N SER A 438 19.91 -18.60 -1.03
CA SER A 438 18.92 -19.71 -1.02
C SER A 438 18.61 -20.19 0.40
N THR A 439 19.64 -20.35 1.23
CA THR A 439 19.51 -20.77 2.63
C THR A 439 18.80 -19.72 3.47
N ASN A 440 19.05 -18.43 3.22
CA ASN A 440 18.46 -17.33 3.98
C ASN A 440 16.98 -17.15 3.64
N ILE A 441 16.58 -17.19 2.37
CA ILE A 441 15.16 -17.14 2.02
C ILE A 441 14.41 -18.38 2.53
N ASP A 442 14.99 -19.58 2.47
CA ASP A 442 14.35 -20.80 2.98
C ASP A 442 14.17 -20.80 4.51
N LYS A 443 14.99 -20.05 5.26
CA LYS A 443 14.77 -19.77 6.69
C LYS A 443 13.66 -18.74 6.88
N LEU A 444 13.69 -17.63 6.14
CA LEU A 444 12.73 -16.54 6.25
C LEU A 444 11.29 -17.01 5.93
N VAL A 445 11.12 -17.81 4.88
CA VAL A 445 9.83 -18.42 4.49
C VAL A 445 9.29 -19.37 5.56
N LYS A 446 10.16 -20.13 6.25
CA LYS A 446 9.73 -20.98 7.37
C LYS A 446 9.39 -20.19 8.62
N ASN A 447 9.94 -18.99 8.78
CA ASN A 447 9.72 -18.18 9.97
C ASN A 447 8.49 -17.27 9.86
N LEU A 448 8.13 -16.79 8.68
CA LEU A 448 6.91 -15.99 8.52
C LEU A 448 5.67 -16.89 8.59
N GLN A 449 4.77 -16.62 9.55
CA GLN A 449 3.44 -17.21 9.58
C GLN A 449 2.40 -16.18 9.19
N VAL A 450 1.38 -16.59 8.44
CA VAL A 450 0.24 -15.74 8.04
C VAL A 450 -1.08 -16.45 8.34
N LYS A 451 -2.09 -15.67 8.74
CA LYS A 451 -3.50 -16.04 8.58
C LYS A 451 -4.31 -14.86 8.08
N VAL A 452 -5.07 -15.07 7.00
CA VAL A 452 -6.04 -14.10 6.49
C VAL A 452 -7.43 -14.43 7.05
N LEU A 453 -7.98 -13.48 7.78
CA LEU A 453 -9.34 -13.51 8.32
C LEU A 453 -10.28 -12.78 7.35
N LYS A 454 -11.27 -13.49 6.79
CA LYS A 454 -12.43 -12.89 6.13
C LYS A 454 -13.61 -12.88 7.09
N PHE A 455 -13.78 -11.80 7.85
CA PHE A 455 -14.86 -11.66 8.82
C PHE A 455 -16.16 -11.26 8.12
N GLN A 456 -17.12 -12.18 8.01
CA GLN A 456 -18.39 -12.00 7.30
C GLN A 456 -19.59 -11.65 8.20
N GLY A 457 -19.38 -11.40 9.50
CA GLY A 457 -20.46 -11.09 10.44
C GLY A 457 -21.09 -9.72 10.20
N TYR A 458 -20.30 -8.77 9.71
CA TYR A 458 -20.71 -7.44 9.22
C TYR A 458 -19.50 -6.72 8.60
N GLY A 459 -19.76 -5.58 7.93
CA GLY A 459 -18.73 -4.65 7.46
C GLY A 459 -19.02 -3.21 7.86
N LYS A 460 -18.45 -2.25 7.12
CA LYS A 460 -18.58 -0.80 7.39
C LYS A 460 -20.02 -0.28 7.35
N GLY A 461 -20.95 -0.99 6.70
CA GLY A 461 -22.37 -0.63 6.68
C GLY A 461 -23.00 -0.66 8.08
N TYR A 462 -22.74 -1.73 8.85
CA TYR A 462 -23.17 -1.82 10.25
C TYR A 462 -22.45 -0.78 11.12
N ILE A 463 -21.13 -0.67 11.01
CA ILE A 463 -20.35 0.23 11.88
C ILE A 463 -20.80 1.71 11.71
N LYS A 464 -21.17 2.10 10.48
CA LYS A 464 -21.78 3.41 10.20
C LYS A 464 -23.21 3.56 10.74
N SER A 465 -24.03 2.51 10.75
CA SER A 465 -25.40 2.60 11.25
C SER A 465 -25.46 2.86 12.76
N VAL A 466 -24.50 2.32 13.52
CA VAL A 466 -24.24 2.63 14.94
C VAL A 466 -23.44 3.93 15.16
N LYS A 467 -23.22 4.72 14.09
CA LYS A 467 -22.54 6.04 14.08
C LYS A 467 -21.07 6.03 14.51
N LEU A 468 -20.35 4.94 14.27
CA LEU A 468 -18.92 4.82 14.58
C LEU A 468 -18.06 4.87 13.30
N GLY A 469 -16.79 5.23 13.46
CA GLY A 469 -15.82 5.20 12.36
C GLY A 469 -15.39 3.76 12.07
N PRO A 470 -15.59 3.24 10.83
CA PRO A 470 -15.23 1.86 10.49
C PRO A 470 -13.78 1.50 10.79
N ASP A 471 -12.88 2.42 10.49
CA ASP A 471 -11.44 2.29 10.70
C ASP A 471 -11.09 2.19 12.20
N SER A 472 -11.39 3.25 12.97
CA SER A 472 -11.18 3.30 14.41
C SER A 472 -11.87 2.15 15.17
N PHE A 473 -13.00 1.65 14.66
CA PHE A 473 -13.67 0.47 15.21
C PHE A 473 -12.85 -0.81 14.98
N VAL A 474 -12.28 -1.02 13.78
CA VAL A 474 -11.35 -2.14 13.53
C VAL A 474 -10.11 -2.03 14.42
N GLN A 475 -9.53 -0.83 14.55
CA GLN A 475 -8.38 -0.58 15.42
C GLN A 475 -8.66 -0.92 16.90
N MET A 476 -9.86 -0.62 17.40
CA MET A 476 -10.30 -1.05 18.74
C MET A 476 -10.55 -2.56 18.84
N ALA A 477 -11.03 -3.22 17.78
CA ALA A 477 -11.15 -4.68 17.76
C ALA A 477 -9.76 -5.36 17.85
N LEU A 478 -8.75 -4.82 17.16
CA LEU A 478 -7.35 -5.29 17.25
C LEU A 478 -6.79 -5.11 18.68
N GLN A 479 -6.97 -3.92 19.28
CA GLN A 479 -6.56 -3.65 20.67
C GLN A 479 -7.21 -4.63 21.66
N LEU A 480 -8.53 -4.84 21.56
CA LEU A 480 -9.26 -5.78 22.42
C LEU A 480 -8.81 -7.23 22.23
N ALA A 481 -8.60 -7.64 20.98
CA ALA A 481 -8.14 -8.98 20.66
C ALA A 481 -6.73 -9.26 21.19
N PHE A 482 -5.83 -8.27 21.11
CA PHE A 482 -4.48 -8.37 21.64
C PHE A 482 -4.50 -8.43 23.16
N TYR A 483 -5.19 -7.48 23.81
CA TYR A 483 -5.29 -7.43 25.28
C TYR A 483 -5.91 -8.71 25.87
N LYS A 484 -6.86 -9.34 25.16
CA LYS A 484 -7.42 -10.63 25.57
C LYS A 484 -6.43 -11.77 25.56
N LEU A 485 -5.50 -11.81 24.60
CA LEU A 485 -4.48 -12.86 24.51
C LEU A 485 -3.31 -12.59 25.48
N HIS A 486 -2.73 -11.40 25.39
CA HIS A 486 -1.44 -11.07 26.03
C HIS A 486 -1.57 -10.41 27.41
N LYS A 487 -2.78 -10.02 27.82
CA LYS A 487 -3.09 -9.36 29.11
C LYS A 487 -2.38 -8.02 29.36
N VAL A 488 -1.70 -7.49 28.35
CA VAL A 488 -1.00 -6.21 28.35
C VAL A 488 -1.48 -5.36 27.17
N PRO A 489 -1.39 -4.01 27.26
CA PRO A 489 -1.60 -3.14 26.11
C PRO A 489 -0.50 -3.34 25.06
N ALA A 490 -0.87 -3.34 23.78
CA ALA A 490 0.09 -3.25 22.68
C ALA A 490 0.40 -1.78 22.36
N ALA A 491 1.68 -1.42 22.31
CA ALA A 491 2.09 -0.30 21.48
C ALA A 491 1.72 -0.64 20.02
N GLN A 492 0.81 0.14 19.45
CA GLN A 492 0.17 -0.16 18.17
C GLN A 492 0.39 0.99 17.19
N TYR A 493 1.05 0.68 16.08
CA TYR A 493 1.27 1.59 14.96
C TYR A 493 0.11 1.47 13.98
N GLU A 494 -0.38 2.61 13.49
CA GLU A 494 -1.18 2.72 12.28
C GLU A 494 -0.61 3.79 11.36
N SER A 495 -0.61 3.52 10.05
CA SER A 495 -0.13 4.46 9.04
C SER A 495 -1.16 5.56 8.73
N ALA A 496 -0.85 6.82 9.06
CA ALA A 496 -1.58 8.00 8.60
C ALA A 496 -0.91 8.62 7.37
N HIS A 497 -1.62 8.79 6.26
CA HIS A 497 -1.06 9.46 5.09
C HIS A 497 -0.85 10.97 5.33
N LEU A 498 0.29 11.50 4.90
CA LEU A 498 0.59 12.94 4.96
C LEU A 498 0.31 13.69 3.65
N ARG A 499 -0.50 13.10 2.76
CA ARG A 499 -0.71 13.60 1.38
C ARG A 499 -1.28 15.02 1.27
N ILE A 500 -1.82 15.65 2.32
CA ILE A 500 -2.14 17.09 2.25
C ILE A 500 -0.89 17.99 2.13
N PHE A 501 0.29 17.44 2.41
CA PHE A 501 1.58 18.10 2.34
C PHE A 501 2.34 17.69 1.07
N ALA A 502 3.14 18.62 0.53
CA ALA A 502 4.04 18.35 -0.59
C ALA A 502 5.03 17.21 -0.24
N ASN A 503 5.13 16.19 -1.10
CA ASN A 503 5.93 14.98 -0.86
C ASN A 503 5.57 14.23 0.44
N GLY A 504 4.35 14.41 0.96
CA GLY A 504 3.88 13.75 2.16
C GLY A 504 3.87 12.23 2.04
N ARG A 505 4.59 11.56 2.95
CA ARG A 505 4.58 10.10 3.15
C ARG A 505 3.61 9.73 4.26
N THR A 506 4.12 9.43 5.46
CA THR A 506 3.31 8.94 6.59
C THR A 506 3.67 9.60 7.91
N GLU A 507 2.68 9.66 8.79
CA GLU A 507 2.79 9.89 10.23
C GLU A 507 2.26 8.63 10.95
N THR A 508 2.61 8.45 12.23
CA THR A 508 2.07 7.37 13.05
C THR A 508 0.77 7.80 13.74
N ILE A 509 -0.29 7.00 13.61
CA ILE A 509 -1.38 6.95 14.59
C ILE A 509 -0.99 5.95 15.67
N ARG A 510 -1.05 6.37 16.93
CA ARG A 510 -0.84 5.50 18.09
C ARG A 510 -2.21 5.03 18.56
N SER A 511 -2.64 3.85 18.10
CA SER A 511 -3.99 3.33 18.38
C SER A 511 -4.18 2.89 19.83
N CYS A 512 -3.08 2.74 20.59
CA CYS A 512 -3.13 2.54 22.03
C CYS A 512 -3.24 3.88 22.77
N SER A 513 -4.28 4.00 23.60
CA SER A 513 -4.59 5.19 24.37
C SER A 513 -5.12 4.82 25.76
N ASN A 514 -5.21 5.79 26.66
CA ASN A 514 -5.87 5.58 27.96
C ASN A 514 -7.32 5.06 27.78
N GLU A 515 -8.03 5.57 26.77
CA GLU A 515 -9.38 5.15 26.42
C GLU A 515 -9.41 3.73 25.84
N SER A 516 -8.46 3.34 24.97
CA SER A 516 -8.42 1.96 24.44
C SER A 516 -8.14 0.94 25.54
N VAL A 517 -7.25 1.26 26.48
CA VAL A 517 -6.96 0.40 27.65
C VAL A 517 -8.15 0.35 28.61
N ALA A 518 -8.84 1.47 28.86
CA ALA A 518 -10.06 1.48 29.66
C ALA A 518 -11.18 0.62 29.03
N PHE A 519 -11.37 0.72 27.71
CA PHE A 519 -12.26 -0.14 26.94
C PHE A 519 -11.89 -1.63 27.04
N CYS A 520 -10.61 -1.97 26.84
CA CYS A 520 -10.14 -3.35 26.96
C CYS A 520 -10.39 -3.93 28.37
N LYS A 521 -10.17 -3.13 29.42
CA LYS A 521 -10.47 -3.49 30.82
C LYS A 521 -11.98 -3.65 31.06
N ALA A 522 -12.83 -2.77 30.53
CA ALA A 522 -14.29 -2.89 30.65
C ALA A 522 -14.84 -4.15 29.96
N MET A 523 -14.37 -4.44 28.74
CA MET A 523 -14.78 -5.63 27.98
C MET A 523 -14.30 -6.94 28.60
N THR A 524 -13.16 -6.93 29.29
CA THR A 524 -12.61 -8.13 29.97
C THR A 524 -13.03 -8.26 31.44
N SER A 525 -13.68 -7.25 32.00
CA SER A 525 -14.23 -7.27 33.36
C SER A 525 -15.53 -8.06 33.43
N GLY A 526 -15.59 -9.05 34.32
CA GLY A 526 -16.83 -9.76 34.67
C GLY A 526 -17.83 -8.94 35.49
N LYS A 527 -17.48 -7.70 35.87
CA LYS A 527 -18.33 -6.79 36.67
C LYS A 527 -18.92 -5.63 35.87
N ALA A 528 -18.37 -5.32 34.69
CA ALA A 528 -18.80 -4.16 33.92
C ALA A 528 -20.14 -4.41 33.23
N SER A 529 -21.04 -3.41 33.26
CA SER A 529 -22.34 -3.47 32.61
C SER A 529 -22.24 -3.33 31.08
N ILE A 530 -23.34 -3.59 30.37
CA ILE A 530 -23.38 -3.40 28.91
C ILE A 530 -23.22 -1.91 28.55
N GLU A 531 -23.83 -1.03 29.34
CA GLU A 531 -23.76 0.43 29.17
C GLU A 531 -22.34 0.95 29.40
N GLU A 532 -21.65 0.47 30.45
CA GLU A 532 -20.26 0.83 30.73
C GLU A 532 -19.33 0.38 29.60
N ARG A 533 -19.51 -0.85 29.09
CA ARG A 533 -18.76 -1.37 27.94
C ARG A 533 -19.04 -0.58 26.66
N ALA A 534 -20.30 -0.25 26.38
CA ALA A 534 -20.70 0.54 25.23
C ALA A 534 -20.16 1.96 25.29
N GLN A 535 -20.22 2.61 26.46
CA GLN A 535 -19.64 3.93 26.69
C GLN A 535 -18.11 3.92 26.51
N ALA A 536 -17.42 2.93 27.09
CA ALA A 536 -15.98 2.79 26.95
C ALA A 536 -15.55 2.54 25.48
N LEU A 537 -16.29 1.69 24.74
CA LEU A 537 -16.08 1.47 23.31
C LEU A 537 -16.22 2.78 22.50
N ARG A 538 -17.27 3.57 22.76
CA ARG A 538 -17.48 4.86 22.09
C ARG A 538 -16.40 5.88 22.44
N ALA A 539 -15.96 5.92 23.69
CA ALA A 539 -14.85 6.78 24.12
C ALA A 539 -13.54 6.40 23.41
N ALA A 540 -13.21 5.11 23.34
CA ALA A 540 -12.01 4.61 22.69
C ALA A 540 -12.01 4.86 21.17
N VAL A 541 -13.14 4.60 20.48
CA VAL A 541 -13.32 4.96 19.07
C VAL A 541 -13.20 6.48 18.86
N GLY A 542 -13.80 7.30 19.74
CA GLY A 542 -13.73 8.75 19.65
C GLY A 542 -12.33 9.32 19.86
N GLY A 543 -11.59 8.78 20.84
CA GLY A 543 -10.18 9.11 21.10
C GLY A 543 -9.29 8.75 19.92
N HIS A 544 -9.45 7.55 19.37
CA HIS A 544 -8.75 7.14 18.16
C HIS A 544 -9.04 8.08 16.98
N GLN A 545 -10.31 8.37 16.69
CA GLN A 545 -10.70 9.31 15.64
C GLN A 545 -10.11 10.72 15.86
N ALA A 546 -9.94 11.17 17.10
CA ALA A 546 -9.29 12.44 17.41
C ALA A 546 -7.79 12.40 17.07
N TYR A 547 -7.09 11.33 17.43
CA TYR A 547 -5.68 11.14 17.09
C TYR A 547 -5.47 10.99 15.58
N THR A 548 -6.32 10.23 14.88
CA THR A 548 -6.33 10.11 13.41
C THR A 548 -6.39 11.50 12.74
N ARG A 549 -7.27 12.40 13.22
CA ARG A 549 -7.35 13.77 12.68
C ARG A 549 -6.09 14.59 12.91
N LEU A 550 -5.41 14.41 14.04
CA LEU A 550 -4.14 15.08 14.33
C LEU A 550 -3.00 14.53 13.45
N ALA A 551 -2.85 13.22 13.36
CA ALA A 551 -1.81 12.58 12.54
C ALA A 551 -1.95 12.93 11.05
N LEU A 552 -3.17 12.90 10.49
CA LEU A 552 -3.45 13.34 9.11
C LEU A 552 -3.19 14.85 8.87
N GLN A 553 -3.09 15.65 9.94
CA GLN A 553 -2.69 17.07 9.91
C GLN A 553 -1.19 17.27 10.16
N GLY A 554 -0.38 16.21 10.20
CA GLY A 554 1.04 16.31 10.54
C GLY A 554 1.31 16.64 12.01
N ARG A 555 0.31 16.41 12.88
CA ARG A 555 0.35 16.65 14.32
C ARG A 555 0.38 15.32 15.10
N GLY A 556 1.17 14.36 14.64
CA GLY A 556 1.51 13.18 15.43
C GLY A 556 2.53 13.51 16.53
N VAL A 557 3.30 12.50 16.95
CA VAL A 557 4.52 12.69 17.76
C VAL A 557 5.73 12.05 17.09
N ASP A 558 5.54 10.90 16.46
CA ASP A 558 6.62 10.01 16.01
C ASP A 558 7.53 10.65 14.96
N ARG A 559 6.99 11.29 13.91
CA ARG A 559 7.85 11.95 12.91
C ARG A 559 8.55 13.19 13.47
N HIS A 560 7.92 13.94 14.37
CA HIS A 560 8.55 15.12 14.98
C HIS A 560 9.70 14.72 15.92
N LEU A 561 9.47 13.74 16.80
CA LEU A 561 10.51 13.18 17.67
C LEU A 561 11.66 12.54 16.87
N LEU A 562 11.37 11.87 15.75
CA LEU A 562 12.38 11.41 14.81
C LEU A 562 13.19 12.59 14.23
N GLY A 563 12.52 13.68 13.84
CA GLY A 563 13.18 14.90 13.37
C GLY A 563 14.20 15.45 14.36
N LEU A 564 13.80 15.59 15.63
CA LEU A 564 14.68 16.04 16.72
C LEU A 564 15.88 15.08 16.93
N LYS A 565 15.63 13.76 16.94
CA LYS A 565 16.70 12.75 17.03
C LYS A 565 17.69 12.85 15.87
N LEU A 566 17.20 13.11 14.65
CA LEU A 566 18.03 13.31 13.47
C LEU A 566 18.79 14.64 13.52
N MET A 567 18.24 15.71 14.10
CA MET A 567 19.02 16.94 14.31
C MET A 567 20.24 16.70 15.21
N ALA A 568 20.12 15.85 16.24
CA ALA A 568 21.28 15.49 17.06
C ALA A 568 22.35 14.77 16.23
N LEU A 569 21.95 13.72 15.48
CA LEU A 569 22.85 12.91 14.67
C LEU A 569 23.50 13.71 13.52
N GLU A 570 22.72 14.49 12.77
CA GLU A 570 23.19 15.28 11.63
C GLU A 570 24.15 16.41 12.03
N ASN A 571 24.09 16.88 13.28
CA ASN A 571 24.97 17.92 13.82
C ASN A 571 26.07 17.38 14.75
N ASN A 572 26.30 16.06 14.77
CA ASN A 572 27.29 15.38 15.64
C ASN A 572 27.13 15.70 17.14
N LEU A 573 25.89 15.92 17.60
CA LEU A 573 25.55 16.12 19.00
C LEU A 573 25.25 14.77 19.68
N PRO A 574 25.46 14.64 21.00
CA PRO A 574 24.97 13.50 21.75
C PRO A 574 23.45 13.33 21.55
N VAL A 575 22.98 12.09 21.38
CA VAL A 575 21.55 11.80 21.34
C VAL A 575 20.99 11.91 22.78
N PRO A 576 20.00 12.77 23.04
CA PRO A 576 19.45 12.98 24.38
C PRO A 576 18.93 11.70 25.03
N ALA A 577 19.07 11.60 26.35
CA ALA A 577 18.64 10.43 27.14
C ALA A 577 17.14 10.10 26.98
N PHE A 578 16.32 11.12 26.65
CA PHE A 578 14.92 10.97 26.25
C PHE A 578 14.69 9.85 25.21
N PHE A 579 15.53 9.74 24.17
CA PHE A 579 15.36 8.75 23.10
C PHE A 579 15.75 7.32 23.49
N SER A 580 16.27 7.13 24.72
CA SER A 580 16.54 5.84 25.35
C SER A 580 15.68 5.60 26.59
N SER A 581 14.77 6.53 26.91
CA SER A 581 13.85 6.43 28.06
C SER A 581 12.84 5.28 27.89
N LEU A 582 12.37 4.72 29.00
CA LEU A 582 11.51 3.54 28.98
C LEU A 582 10.15 3.81 28.30
N GLY A 583 9.59 5.01 28.47
CA GLY A 583 8.37 5.42 27.77
C GLY A 583 8.60 5.56 26.27
N TYR A 584 9.73 6.14 25.86
CA TYR A 584 10.06 6.23 24.43
C TYR A 584 10.23 4.83 23.84
N THR A 585 11.10 3.98 24.41
CA THR A 585 11.41 2.65 23.86
C THR A 585 10.21 1.71 23.84
N LYS A 586 9.43 1.59 24.93
CA LYS A 586 8.18 0.81 24.93
C LYS A 586 7.19 1.30 23.88
N SER A 587 7.13 2.61 23.62
CA SER A 587 6.17 3.18 22.66
C SER A 587 6.58 3.06 21.19
N MET A 588 7.88 2.79 20.92
CA MET A 588 8.40 2.52 19.57
C MET A 588 8.45 1.02 19.25
N HIS A 589 8.31 0.15 20.26
CA HIS A 589 8.27 -1.30 20.12
C HIS A 589 6.87 -1.78 19.70
N PHE A 590 6.53 -1.57 18.42
CA PHE A 590 5.18 -1.77 17.89
C PHE A 590 4.78 -3.25 17.75
N ARG A 591 4.39 -3.88 18.87
CA ARG A 591 3.86 -5.26 18.93
C ARG A 591 2.63 -5.49 18.05
N VAL A 592 1.96 -4.44 17.58
CA VAL A 592 0.94 -4.52 16.52
C VAL A 592 1.20 -3.41 15.51
N SER A 593 1.65 -3.75 14.31
CA SER A 593 1.82 -2.82 13.19
C SER A 593 0.65 -2.94 12.22
N THR A 594 0.02 -1.84 11.84
CA THR A 594 -1.25 -1.85 11.10
C THR A 594 -1.33 -0.84 9.96
N SER A 595 -2.21 -1.14 9.00
CA SER A 595 -2.60 -0.20 7.95
C SER A 595 -3.96 -0.55 7.37
N GLN A 596 -4.81 0.45 7.18
CA GLN A 596 -5.97 0.31 6.31
C GLN A 596 -5.55 0.40 4.84
N VAL A 597 -5.91 -0.61 4.02
CA VAL A 597 -5.86 -0.54 2.55
C VAL A 597 -7.25 -0.84 2.02
N ALA A 598 -8.02 0.22 1.78
CA ALA A 598 -9.41 0.12 1.35
C ALA A 598 -9.50 -0.13 -0.17
N SER A 599 -10.17 -1.21 -0.56
CA SER A 599 -10.57 -1.51 -1.94
C SER A 599 -12.02 -1.99 -1.95
N ILE A 600 -12.74 -1.73 -3.05
CA ILE A 600 -14.10 -2.28 -3.25
C ILE A 600 -14.09 -3.78 -3.58
N TYR A 601 -12.95 -4.33 -4.01
CA TYR A 601 -12.81 -5.71 -4.47
C TYR A 601 -12.47 -6.69 -3.34
N GLU A 602 -12.43 -8.00 -3.65
CA GLU A 602 -11.89 -9.01 -2.74
C GLU A 602 -10.37 -9.04 -2.78
N ALA A 603 -9.78 -7.91 -2.40
CA ALA A 603 -8.36 -7.63 -2.40
C ALA A 603 -7.93 -7.12 -1.02
N PHE A 604 -6.66 -7.36 -0.69
CA PHE A 604 -6.04 -7.03 0.58
C PHE A 604 -4.52 -6.91 0.40
N MET A 605 -3.84 -6.32 1.37
CA MET A 605 -2.38 -6.23 1.42
C MET A 605 -1.86 -7.03 2.61
N GLY A 606 -0.59 -7.40 2.60
CA GLY A 606 0.11 -8.03 3.73
C GLY A 606 1.62 -7.79 3.68
N TYR A 607 2.26 -7.83 4.84
CA TYR A 607 3.68 -7.54 5.09
C TYR A 607 4.10 -8.20 6.40
N GLY A 608 5.40 -8.25 6.70
CA GLY A 608 5.92 -8.82 7.94
C GLY A 608 5.71 -7.97 9.20
N PRO A 609 5.81 -8.55 10.40
CA PRO A 609 5.73 -7.81 11.67
C PRO A 609 6.91 -6.87 11.89
N ALA A 610 6.67 -5.75 12.59
CA ALA A 610 7.70 -4.78 12.94
C ALA A 610 8.58 -5.18 14.13
N THR A 611 8.16 -6.17 14.94
CA THR A 611 8.92 -6.69 16.09
C THR A 611 8.85 -8.22 16.11
N GLU A 612 9.82 -8.88 16.76
CA GLU A 612 9.89 -10.34 16.85
C GLU A 612 8.73 -10.95 17.65
N ASP A 613 8.19 -10.21 18.62
CA ASP A 613 7.11 -10.57 19.54
C ASP A 613 5.74 -9.96 19.17
N GLY A 614 5.62 -9.52 17.92
CA GLY A 614 4.49 -8.74 17.43
C GLY A 614 3.77 -9.34 16.24
N TYR A 615 2.75 -8.60 15.80
CA TYR A 615 1.93 -8.90 14.63
C TYR A 615 1.98 -7.76 13.63
N ALA A 616 1.86 -8.08 12.34
CA ALA A 616 1.41 -7.14 11.32
C ALA A 616 -0.04 -7.44 10.94
N CYS A 617 -0.87 -6.40 10.79
CA CYS A 617 -2.30 -6.49 10.52
C CYS A 617 -2.72 -5.44 9.48
N CYS A 618 -2.81 -5.85 8.22
CA CYS A 618 -3.38 -5.01 7.16
C CYS A 618 -4.84 -5.39 6.90
N TYR A 619 -5.72 -4.41 6.75
CA TYR A 619 -7.16 -4.67 6.62
C TYR A 619 -7.89 -3.86 5.54
N ASN A 620 -8.90 -4.48 4.95
CA ASN A 620 -9.83 -3.89 3.99
C ASN A 620 -11.27 -4.01 4.53
N PRO A 621 -11.86 -2.93 5.08
CA PRO A 621 -13.25 -2.93 5.53
C PRO A 621 -14.19 -2.65 4.35
N ARG A 622 -14.94 -3.67 3.95
CA ARG A 622 -15.93 -3.61 2.86
C ARG A 622 -17.33 -3.35 3.42
N GLU A 623 -18.37 -3.40 2.59
CA GLU A 623 -19.73 -3.03 3.04
C GLU A 623 -20.31 -4.04 4.03
N CYS A 624 -20.17 -5.34 3.72
CA CYS A 624 -20.76 -6.45 4.47
C CYS A 624 -19.74 -7.35 5.18
N ASP A 625 -18.44 -7.14 4.99
CA ASP A 625 -17.36 -7.91 5.62
C ASP A 625 -16.10 -7.05 5.87
N VAL A 626 -15.14 -7.63 6.59
CA VAL A 626 -13.80 -7.07 6.81
C VAL A 626 -12.77 -8.17 6.52
N ILE A 627 -11.80 -7.89 5.64
CA ILE A 627 -10.64 -8.76 5.42
C ILE A 627 -9.48 -8.22 6.27
N VAL A 628 -8.81 -9.09 7.02
CA VAL A 628 -7.61 -8.77 7.83
C VAL A 628 -6.52 -9.81 7.52
N ALA A 629 -5.42 -9.39 6.91
CA ALA A 629 -4.23 -10.22 6.76
C ALA A 629 -3.33 -10.03 7.98
N ILE A 630 -3.08 -11.12 8.71
CA ILE A 630 -2.35 -11.13 9.97
C ILE A 630 -1.07 -11.93 9.76
N SER A 631 0.08 -11.40 10.16
CA SER A 631 1.34 -12.17 10.21
C SER A 631 2.03 -12.08 11.56
N CYS A 632 2.82 -13.09 11.90
CA CYS A 632 3.76 -13.09 13.03
C CYS A 632 4.98 -13.98 12.72
N TRP A 633 5.92 -14.08 13.65
CA TRP A 633 7.12 -14.92 13.52
C TRP A 633 6.98 -16.25 14.24
N ALA A 634 7.22 -17.36 13.55
CA ALA A 634 7.21 -18.72 14.10
C ALA A 634 8.24 -18.91 15.23
N SER A 635 9.33 -18.15 15.19
CA SER A 635 10.38 -18.12 16.21
C SER A 635 9.90 -17.59 17.56
N ASN A 636 8.76 -16.89 17.63
CA ASN A 636 8.22 -16.35 18.87
C ASN A 636 6.93 -17.07 19.30
N SER A 637 7.04 -17.85 20.38
CA SER A 637 5.96 -18.67 20.93
C SER A 637 4.84 -17.90 21.63
N GLU A 638 4.99 -16.60 21.91
CA GLU A 638 3.88 -15.75 22.35
C GLU A 638 2.91 -15.45 21.20
N THR A 639 3.40 -15.44 19.96
CA THR A 639 2.63 -15.04 18.78
C THR A 639 2.06 -16.23 18.00
N ASP A 640 0.81 -16.11 17.55
CA ASP A 640 0.14 -17.11 16.72
C ASP A 640 -0.96 -16.42 15.89
N PRO A 641 -0.90 -16.43 14.55
CA PRO A 641 -1.81 -15.64 13.73
C PRO A 641 -3.19 -16.29 13.66
N LYS A 642 -3.30 -17.61 13.87
CA LYS A 642 -4.56 -18.35 13.92
C LYS A 642 -5.30 -18.05 15.24
N LYS A 643 -4.60 -18.01 16.37
CA LYS A 643 -5.16 -17.55 17.67
C LYS A 643 -5.54 -16.08 17.63
N PHE A 644 -4.73 -15.21 17.01
CA PHE A 644 -5.07 -13.79 16.92
C PHE A 644 -6.27 -13.53 16.00
N ALA A 645 -6.37 -14.21 14.86
CA ALA A 645 -7.55 -14.18 13.99
C ALA A 645 -8.85 -14.60 14.73
N ALA A 646 -8.77 -15.66 15.56
CA ALA A 646 -9.89 -16.09 16.38
C ALA A 646 -10.25 -15.03 17.46
N SER A 647 -9.26 -14.42 18.10
CA SER A 647 -9.48 -13.34 19.08
C SER A 647 -10.09 -12.08 18.44
N ILE A 648 -9.66 -11.71 17.24
CA ILE A 648 -10.21 -10.59 16.44
C ILE A 648 -11.66 -10.88 16.05
N THR A 649 -11.96 -12.10 15.57
CA THR A 649 -13.33 -12.54 15.27
C THR A 649 -14.23 -12.41 16.49
N LYS A 650 -13.74 -12.84 17.66
CA LYS A 650 -14.49 -12.72 18.92
C LYS A 650 -14.66 -11.26 19.35
N ALA A 651 -13.63 -10.43 19.21
CA ALA A 651 -13.70 -8.99 19.49
C ALA A 651 -14.76 -8.29 18.63
N PHE A 652 -14.80 -8.55 17.32
CA PHE A 652 -15.83 -8.02 16.43
C PHE A 652 -17.25 -8.44 16.86
N MET A 653 -17.45 -9.71 17.21
CA MET A 653 -18.78 -10.19 17.64
C MET A 653 -19.21 -9.57 18.97
N GLU A 654 -18.32 -9.52 19.98
CA GLU A 654 -18.64 -8.91 21.28
C GLU A 654 -18.87 -7.39 21.20
N MET A 655 -18.14 -6.67 20.37
CA MET A 655 -18.35 -5.22 20.18
C MET A 655 -19.70 -4.91 19.54
N LYS A 656 -20.17 -5.77 18.62
CA LYS A 656 -21.52 -5.70 18.06
C LYS A 656 -22.58 -6.03 19.11
N ASP A 657 -22.39 -7.11 19.86
CA ASP A 657 -23.32 -7.55 20.91
C ASP A 657 -23.54 -6.47 21.98
N VAL A 658 -22.46 -5.82 22.44
CA VAL A 658 -22.53 -4.70 23.39
C VAL A 658 -23.29 -3.49 22.83
N LEU A 659 -23.16 -3.17 21.54
CA LEU A 659 -23.85 -2.02 20.92
C LEU A 659 -25.31 -2.31 20.59
N ASP A 660 -25.65 -3.55 20.26
CA ASP A 660 -27.02 -3.95 19.91
C ASP A 660 -27.90 -4.16 21.16
N ASN A 661 -27.31 -4.64 22.26
CA ASN A 661 -28.00 -4.92 23.54
C ASN A 661 -27.96 -3.75 24.55
N GLU A 662 -27.29 -2.63 24.23
CA GLU A 662 -27.32 -1.43 25.08
C GLU A 662 -28.77 -0.92 25.24
N PRO A 663 -29.29 -0.76 26.47
CA PRO A 663 -30.61 -0.18 26.70
C PRO A 663 -30.70 1.20 26.08
N LYS A 664 -31.60 1.33 25.10
CA LYS A 664 -31.93 2.61 24.46
C LYS A 664 -32.43 3.56 25.53
N LYS A 665 -31.64 4.59 25.87
CA LYS A 665 -32.09 5.69 26.73
C LYS A 665 -33.41 6.21 26.17
N SER A 666 -34.47 6.12 26.97
CA SER A 666 -35.78 6.62 26.60
C SER A 666 -35.66 8.09 26.23
N LYS A 667 -36.21 8.49 25.08
CA LYS A 667 -36.33 9.90 24.72
C LYS A 667 -37.50 10.48 25.51
N LEU A 668 -37.18 10.92 26.73
CA LEU A 668 -37.96 11.91 27.47
C LEU A 668 -37.59 13.31 26.95
#